data_AF-A0A1V5VS24-F1
#
_entry.id   AF-A0A1V5VS24-F1
#
_cell.length_a   1.000
_cell.length_b   1.000
_cell.length_c   1.000
_cell.angle_alpha   90.00
_cell.angle_beta   90.00
_cell.angle_gamma   90.00
#
_symmetry.space_group_name_H-M   'P 1'
#
loop_
_entity.id
_entity.type
_entity.pdbx_description
1 polymer ?
#
loop_
_entity_poly.entity_id
_entity_poly.type
_entity_poly.pdbx_seq_one_letter_code
_entity_poly.pdbx_strand_id
1 'polypeptide(L)'
;MGNLLKNWSHLITASANNRAAKEVLDTAARMGAATDMTNDVVAQDINGQPIYRGNTKGLVRYRGEIKRKIPKGQPYIENGQTLISDGTAEISYVGERYFKVDDPHLMDAISSIGFTTKVWKPMADFKRYLTFGVTVNPTFKIRNLIRDSIQAVGTAELSYNPVQNILMGAKGTAMMSSVRAQMMASGGMMRFGSAEGGYSGHVRRLIEKGVDPQYILDDDSKIKSFWKHKVLPAFEAYQELGDRSENVNRAALYEQLLTKGMSHAEASFWARDMMDFSMHGKWAAIRTLTAVVPFMNARLQGIYKLGRATKADYRRMGATLAAVSVASMALMLAYGDDDDWKKREDWDRDGSWWFKVGGVAFRIPKPFEVGAIGTIAERSLELMISDEMTGKRFGERMRDLLMHNLSMNPTPQLIKPMIDLYANKDGFSGREIETQGMEKLRPEDRYTNRTSEVARFLGQIGLPNPAQLLMGRVEGLSPVQIDHLIRGYFAWVGTSATTALDYGIRPMMDRGDRPDMRLKDVFLVGNFVQSLPSGSSRYVTQFYEQAKEIEQMYASYQQAIKEGNTEKAQEIRADNAEGFAARRRIESAKRAQSLISGQMRTIERSKEMSGEEKRARLDQLEKQRDRLARQALLVTAAPGRD
;
A
#
# COMPACT_ATOMS: atom_id res chain seq x y z
N MET A 1 -6.90 -25.90 -20.35
CA MET A 1 -7.50 -24.55 -20.54
C MET A 1 -6.57 -23.39 -20.11
N GLY A 2 -5.86 -23.46 -18.97
CA GLY A 2 -5.03 -22.34 -18.47
C GLY A 2 -3.91 -21.83 -19.42
N ASN A 3 -3.21 -22.72 -20.13
CA ASN A 3 -2.15 -22.31 -21.09
C ASN A 3 -2.73 -21.63 -22.34
N LEU A 4 -3.86 -22.12 -22.85
CA LEU A 4 -4.57 -21.51 -23.97
C LEU A 4 -4.98 -20.06 -23.64
N LEU A 5 -5.53 -19.84 -22.44
CA LEU A 5 -5.97 -18.52 -21.98
C LEU A 5 -4.81 -17.54 -21.76
N LYS A 6 -3.67 -18.04 -21.29
CA LYS A 6 -2.44 -17.25 -21.22
C LYS A 6 -1.98 -16.84 -22.62
N ASN A 7 -2.02 -17.75 -23.59
CA ASN A 7 -1.67 -17.45 -24.98
C ASN A 7 -2.62 -16.41 -25.60
N TRP A 8 -3.93 -16.57 -25.44
CA TRP A 8 -4.92 -15.58 -25.90
C TRP A 8 -4.73 -14.22 -25.26
N SER A 9 -4.51 -14.17 -23.94
CA SER A 9 -4.21 -12.91 -23.26
C SER A 9 -2.91 -12.28 -23.77
N HIS A 10 -1.87 -13.07 -24.02
CA HIS A 10 -0.63 -12.58 -24.59
C HIS A 10 -0.85 -11.98 -25.98
N LEU A 11 -1.64 -12.64 -26.84
CA LEU A 11 -1.99 -12.13 -28.17
C LEU A 11 -2.81 -10.85 -28.10
N ILE A 12 -3.80 -10.77 -27.20
CA ILE A 12 -4.61 -9.56 -26.99
C ILE A 12 -3.73 -8.40 -26.52
N THR A 13 -2.86 -8.64 -25.53
CA THR A 13 -1.94 -7.62 -25.02
C THR A 13 -0.96 -7.17 -26.10
N ALA A 14 -0.35 -8.11 -26.83
CA ALA A 14 0.56 -7.78 -27.92
C ALA A 14 -0.14 -6.97 -29.03
N SER A 15 -1.38 -7.35 -29.39
CA SER A 15 -2.20 -6.62 -30.36
C SER A 15 -2.55 -5.20 -29.88
N ALA A 16 -2.93 -5.04 -28.62
CA ALA A 16 -3.22 -3.74 -28.03
C ALA A 16 -1.98 -2.84 -27.98
N ASN A 17 -0.84 -3.37 -27.54
CA ASN A 17 0.44 -2.65 -27.53
C ASN A 17 0.85 -2.23 -28.95
N ASN A 18 0.67 -3.11 -29.93
CA ASN A 18 0.98 -2.80 -31.33
C ASN A 18 0.07 -1.70 -31.90
N ARG A 19 -1.23 -1.72 -31.57
CA ARG A 19 -2.17 -0.66 -31.97
C ARG A 19 -1.83 0.68 -31.31
N ALA A 20 -1.45 0.67 -30.03
CA ALA A 20 -1.01 1.87 -29.34
C ALA A 20 0.28 2.43 -29.97
N ALA A 21 1.27 1.58 -30.23
CA ALA A 21 2.51 1.99 -30.90
C ALA A 21 2.23 2.56 -32.30
N LYS A 22 1.34 1.94 -33.08
CA LYS A 22 0.90 2.45 -34.38
C LYS A 22 0.30 3.85 -34.25
N GLU A 23 -0.71 4.03 -33.41
CA GLU A 23 -1.43 5.29 -33.29
C GLU A 23 -0.50 6.42 -32.84
N VAL A 24 0.38 6.15 -31.86
CA VAL A 24 1.35 7.13 -31.36
C VAL A 24 2.38 7.49 -32.44
N LEU A 25 2.93 6.50 -33.14
CA LEU A 25 3.97 6.75 -34.15
C LEU A 25 3.42 7.42 -35.41
N ASP A 26 2.26 6.99 -35.90
CA ASP A 26 1.60 7.62 -37.05
C ASP A 26 1.21 9.07 -36.70
N THR A 27 0.74 9.34 -35.48
CA THR A 27 0.44 10.70 -35.01
C THR A 27 1.71 11.54 -34.85
N ALA A 28 2.76 11.00 -34.22
CA ALA A 28 4.04 11.68 -34.08
C ALA A 28 4.64 12.03 -35.45
N ALA A 29 4.50 11.15 -36.44
CA ALA A 29 4.93 11.43 -37.81
C ALA A 29 4.13 12.56 -38.46
N ARG A 30 2.80 12.58 -38.31
CA ARG A 30 1.96 13.71 -38.79
C ARG A 30 2.31 15.04 -38.13
N MET A 31 2.74 15.01 -36.87
CA MET A 31 3.18 16.18 -36.13
C MET A 31 4.64 16.58 -36.40
N GLY A 32 5.38 15.80 -37.21
CA GLY A 32 6.80 16.03 -37.48
C GLY A 32 7.74 15.67 -36.32
N ALA A 33 7.24 15.00 -35.27
CA ALA A 33 8.03 14.51 -34.13
C ALA A 33 8.66 13.13 -34.37
N ALA A 34 8.26 12.45 -35.44
CA ALA A 34 8.84 11.19 -35.89
C ALA A 34 9.03 11.18 -37.41
N THR A 35 10.07 10.50 -37.88
CA THR A 35 10.33 10.28 -39.31
C THR A 35 10.17 8.80 -39.61
N ASP A 36 9.34 8.45 -40.60
CA ASP A 36 9.20 7.07 -41.07
C ASP A 36 10.46 6.66 -41.86
N MET A 37 11.20 5.70 -41.33
CA MET A 37 12.44 5.16 -41.87
C MET A 37 12.23 3.78 -42.51
N THR A 38 10.98 3.30 -42.62
CA THR A 38 10.68 1.91 -43.00
C THR A 38 11.31 1.49 -44.33
N ASN A 39 11.41 2.42 -45.29
CA ASN A 39 11.99 2.17 -46.61
C ASN A 39 13.49 2.51 -46.72
N ASP A 40 14.11 3.00 -45.64
CA ASP A 40 15.54 3.35 -45.57
C ASP A 40 16.43 2.20 -45.07
N VAL A 41 15.83 1.01 -44.89
CA VAL A 41 16.53 -0.24 -44.57
C VAL A 41 17.37 -0.68 -45.78
N VAL A 42 18.68 -0.82 -45.57
CA VAL A 42 19.64 -1.23 -46.62
C VAL A 42 20.06 -2.70 -46.49
N ALA A 43 19.98 -3.30 -45.29
CA ALA A 43 20.29 -4.72 -45.06
C ALA A 43 19.63 -5.26 -43.78
N GLN A 44 19.83 -6.54 -43.44
CA GLN A 44 19.55 -7.13 -42.12
C GLN A 44 20.83 -7.75 -41.56
N ASP A 45 21.05 -7.69 -40.25
CA ASP A 45 22.19 -8.34 -39.58
C ASP A 45 21.98 -9.86 -39.45
N ILE A 46 22.99 -10.57 -38.92
CA ILE A 46 22.96 -12.03 -38.73
C ILE A 46 21.84 -12.53 -37.80
N ASN A 47 21.21 -11.63 -37.04
CA ASN A 47 20.09 -11.92 -36.15
C ASN A 47 18.74 -11.43 -36.73
N GLY A 48 18.72 -10.97 -37.98
CA GLY A 48 17.53 -10.44 -38.66
C GLY A 48 17.14 -9.01 -38.27
N GLN A 49 18.00 -8.24 -37.59
CA GLN A 49 17.73 -6.83 -37.28
C GLN A 49 18.03 -5.95 -38.49
N PRO A 50 17.14 -5.03 -38.90
CA PRO A 50 17.38 -4.18 -40.05
C PRO A 50 18.53 -3.19 -39.81
N ILE A 51 19.38 -3.07 -40.81
CA ILE A 51 20.50 -2.14 -40.92
C ILE A 51 20.04 -0.98 -41.81
N TYR A 52 20.08 0.24 -41.26
CA TYR A 52 19.66 1.46 -41.95
C TYR A 52 20.84 2.18 -42.57
N ARG A 53 20.57 3.05 -43.54
CA ARG A 53 21.59 3.85 -44.24
C ARG A 53 22.31 4.87 -43.33
N GLY A 54 21.88 5.01 -42.07
CA GLY A 54 22.46 5.86 -41.03
C GLY A 54 22.41 5.23 -39.63
N ASN A 55 22.86 5.96 -38.60
CA ASN A 55 22.96 5.47 -37.21
C ASN A 55 21.60 4.94 -36.69
N THR A 56 21.56 3.66 -36.32
CA THR A 56 20.36 2.90 -35.94
C THR A 56 19.96 3.07 -34.47
N LYS A 57 20.77 3.81 -33.70
CA LYS A 57 20.52 4.06 -32.28
C LYS A 57 19.36 5.05 -32.13
N GLY A 58 18.22 4.56 -31.65
CA GLY A 58 17.01 5.37 -31.45
C GLY A 58 15.97 5.21 -32.56
N LEU A 59 15.67 3.97 -32.96
CA LEU A 59 14.50 3.65 -33.77
C LEU A 59 13.47 2.89 -32.93
N VAL A 60 12.19 3.19 -33.15
CA VAL A 60 11.04 2.49 -32.57
C VAL A 60 10.20 1.89 -33.69
N ARG A 61 9.46 0.83 -33.38
CA ARG A 61 8.75 0.05 -34.38
C ARG A 61 7.38 -0.42 -33.95
N TYR A 62 6.52 -0.62 -34.93
CA TYR A 62 5.29 -1.41 -34.78
C TYR A 62 5.10 -2.32 -35.99
N ARG A 63 4.31 -3.38 -35.84
CA ARG A 63 3.96 -4.29 -36.93
C ARG A 63 2.75 -3.75 -37.69
N GLY A 64 2.92 -3.45 -38.97
CA GLY A 64 1.91 -2.83 -39.82
C GLY A 64 2.04 -3.21 -41.28
N GLU A 65 1.12 -2.70 -42.09
CA GLU A 65 1.20 -2.84 -43.54
C GLU A 65 2.34 -1.95 -44.07
N ILE A 66 3.23 -2.55 -44.86
CA ILE A 66 4.34 -1.88 -45.54
C ILE A 66 4.04 -1.92 -47.03
N LYS A 67 4.01 -0.75 -47.65
CA LYS A 67 3.96 -0.61 -49.10
C LYS A 67 5.35 -0.29 -49.63
N ARG A 68 5.84 -1.11 -50.55
CA ARG A 68 7.15 -0.93 -51.17
C ARG A 68 7.01 -0.98 -52.68
N LYS A 69 7.56 0.03 -53.36
CA LYS A 69 7.71 0.03 -54.82
C LYS A 69 8.75 -0.99 -55.24
N ILE A 70 8.41 -1.78 -56.25
CA ILE A 70 9.29 -2.77 -56.85
C ILE A 70 10.17 -2.04 -57.87
N PRO A 71 11.51 -2.08 -57.74
CA PRO A 71 12.41 -1.47 -58.71
C PRO A 71 12.16 -1.96 -60.13
N LYS A 72 12.33 -1.07 -61.10
CA LYS A 72 12.20 -1.40 -62.53
C LYS A 72 13.10 -2.59 -62.89
N GLY A 73 12.55 -3.57 -63.59
CA GLY A 73 13.25 -4.77 -64.04
C GLY A 73 13.24 -5.96 -63.07
N GLN A 74 12.67 -5.80 -61.86
CA GLN A 74 12.53 -6.94 -60.93
C GLN A 74 11.24 -7.72 -61.17
N PRO A 75 11.29 -9.07 -61.14
CA PRO A 75 10.09 -9.89 -61.24
C PRO A 75 9.27 -9.87 -59.95
N TYR A 76 7.94 -9.86 -60.06
CA TYR A 76 7.00 -9.97 -58.94
C TYR A 76 5.78 -10.80 -59.32
N ILE A 77 5.07 -11.32 -58.33
CA ILE A 77 3.88 -12.16 -58.54
C ILE A 77 2.63 -11.36 -58.20
N GLU A 78 1.73 -11.23 -59.16
CA GLU A 78 0.41 -10.63 -59.00
C GLU A 78 -0.64 -11.57 -59.60
N ASN A 79 -1.68 -11.91 -58.83
CA ASN A 79 -2.74 -12.86 -59.24
C ASN A 79 -2.21 -14.21 -59.79
N GLY A 80 -1.08 -14.70 -59.26
CA GLY A 80 -0.46 -15.96 -59.68
C GLY A 80 0.37 -15.90 -60.97
N GLN A 81 0.57 -14.71 -61.56
CA GLN A 81 1.41 -14.50 -62.74
C GLN A 81 2.70 -13.75 -62.37
N THR A 82 3.83 -14.17 -62.95
CA THR A 82 5.12 -13.47 -62.80
C THR A 82 5.19 -12.30 -63.79
N LEU A 83 5.19 -11.08 -63.28
CA LEU A 83 5.31 -9.83 -64.03
C LEU A 83 6.68 -9.19 -63.78
N ILE A 84 7.15 -8.35 -64.71
CA ILE A 84 8.36 -7.54 -64.52
C ILE A 84 7.94 -6.13 -64.17
N SER A 85 8.41 -5.59 -63.04
CA SER A 85 8.07 -4.23 -62.62
C SER A 85 8.62 -3.19 -63.62
N ASP A 86 7.78 -2.23 -63.96
CA ASP A 86 8.13 -1.03 -64.72
C ASP A 86 8.68 0.10 -63.82
N GLY A 87 8.75 -0.13 -62.51
CA GLY A 87 9.11 0.84 -61.48
C GLY A 87 7.92 1.51 -60.78
N THR A 88 6.69 1.22 -61.21
CA THR A 88 5.45 1.71 -60.60
C THR A 88 4.73 0.67 -59.75
N ALA A 89 5.00 -0.62 -59.98
CA ALA A 89 4.40 -1.72 -59.23
C ALA A 89 4.72 -1.64 -57.72
N GLU A 90 3.71 -1.89 -56.89
CA GLU A 90 3.84 -1.89 -55.43
C GLU A 90 3.48 -3.26 -54.85
N ILE A 91 4.25 -3.69 -53.85
CA ILE A 91 3.88 -4.82 -53.00
C ILE A 91 3.43 -4.32 -51.63
N SER A 92 2.38 -4.94 -51.11
CA SER A 92 1.94 -4.75 -49.73
C SER A 92 2.16 -6.03 -48.93
N TYR A 93 2.81 -5.91 -47.77
CA TYR A 93 2.98 -7.02 -46.83
C TYR A 93 2.96 -6.51 -45.39
N VAL A 94 2.67 -7.40 -44.44
CA VAL A 94 2.70 -7.06 -43.01
C VAL A 94 4.12 -7.26 -42.48
N GLY A 95 4.78 -6.17 -42.10
CA GLY A 95 6.14 -6.18 -41.57
C GLY A 95 6.31 -5.19 -40.41
N GLU A 96 7.56 -5.03 -39.97
CA GLU A 96 7.90 -4.02 -38.97
C GLU A 96 8.14 -2.67 -39.65
N ARG A 97 7.33 -1.67 -39.29
CA ARG A 97 7.54 -0.27 -39.67
C ARG A 97 8.42 0.40 -38.64
N TYR A 98 9.39 1.17 -39.10
CA TYR A 98 10.40 1.77 -38.26
C TYR A 98 10.37 3.28 -38.34
N PHE A 99 10.47 3.91 -37.19
CA PHE A 99 10.38 5.35 -37.03
C PHE A 99 11.57 5.84 -36.22
N LYS A 100 12.18 6.91 -36.70
CA LYS A 100 13.11 7.71 -35.91
C LYS A 100 12.30 8.74 -35.13
N VAL A 101 12.45 8.76 -33.81
CA VAL A 101 11.81 9.76 -32.96
C VAL A 101 12.90 10.68 -32.43
N ASP A 102 12.82 11.97 -32.76
CA ASP A 102 13.87 12.93 -32.44
C ASP A 102 13.80 13.39 -30.97
N ASP A 103 12.60 13.42 -30.38
CA ASP A 103 12.42 13.75 -28.97
C ASP A 103 12.78 12.55 -28.06
N PRO A 104 13.76 12.70 -27.15
CA PRO A 104 14.24 11.59 -26.31
C PRO A 104 13.20 11.13 -25.29
N HIS A 105 12.30 12.00 -24.83
CA HIS A 105 11.25 11.64 -23.88
C HIS A 105 10.11 10.88 -24.55
N LEU A 106 9.72 11.28 -25.76
CA LEU A 106 8.74 10.57 -26.58
C LEU A 106 9.28 9.20 -26.99
N MET A 107 10.56 9.12 -27.35
CA MET A 107 11.26 7.86 -27.60
C MET A 107 11.19 6.92 -26.40
N ASP A 108 11.55 7.42 -25.20
CA ASP A 108 11.51 6.64 -23.95
C ASP A 108 10.08 6.16 -23.63
N ALA A 109 9.07 7.00 -23.85
CA ALA A 109 7.66 6.67 -23.62
C ALA A 109 7.18 5.58 -24.56
N ILE A 110 7.45 5.70 -25.87
CA ILE A 110 7.06 4.69 -26.88
C ILE A 110 7.78 3.37 -26.62
N SER A 111 9.08 3.43 -26.32
CA SER A 111 9.89 2.23 -26.00
C SER A 111 9.44 1.52 -24.72
N SER A 112 8.68 2.19 -23.85
CA SER A 112 8.12 1.61 -22.63
C SER A 112 6.79 0.87 -22.84
N ILE A 113 6.15 1.00 -24.02
CA ILE A 113 4.90 0.31 -24.31
C ILE A 113 5.11 -1.21 -24.20
N GLY A 114 4.41 -1.84 -23.26
CA GLY A 114 4.53 -3.29 -23.01
C GLY A 114 5.83 -3.71 -22.32
N PHE A 115 6.66 -2.77 -21.87
CA PHE A 115 7.86 -3.08 -21.11
C PHE A 115 7.49 -3.75 -19.78
N THR A 116 8.21 -4.81 -19.43
CA THR A 116 8.08 -5.47 -18.13
C THR A 116 9.44 -5.61 -17.47
N THR A 117 9.55 -5.13 -16.23
CA THR A 117 10.77 -5.26 -15.43
C THR A 117 10.97 -6.72 -15.03
N LYS A 118 12.10 -7.31 -15.40
CA LYS A 118 12.49 -8.63 -14.92
C LYS A 118 13.09 -8.51 -13.52
N VAL A 119 12.41 -9.07 -12.53
CA VAL A 119 12.90 -9.22 -11.16
C VAL A 119 12.79 -10.67 -10.72
N TRP A 120 13.49 -11.05 -9.66
CA TRP A 120 13.36 -12.38 -9.08
C TRP A 120 11.91 -12.63 -8.65
N LYS A 121 11.26 -13.65 -9.24
CA LYS A 121 9.82 -13.86 -9.15
C LYS A 121 9.28 -13.86 -7.71
N PRO A 122 9.92 -14.54 -6.73
CA PRO A 122 9.45 -14.51 -5.34
C PRO A 122 9.31 -13.09 -4.78
N MET A 123 10.24 -12.17 -5.05
CA MET A 123 10.12 -10.78 -4.57
C MET A 123 8.86 -10.08 -5.11
N ALA A 124 8.57 -10.26 -6.40
CA ALA A 124 7.37 -9.71 -7.02
C ALA A 124 6.09 -10.40 -6.50
N ASP A 125 6.12 -11.72 -6.31
CA ASP A 125 4.97 -12.49 -5.84
C ASP A 125 4.57 -12.11 -4.40
N PHE A 126 5.53 -11.96 -3.48
CA PHE A 126 5.24 -11.51 -2.12
C PHE A 126 4.72 -10.06 -2.07
N LYS A 127 5.25 -9.16 -2.92
CA LYS A 127 4.65 -7.83 -3.14
C LYS A 127 3.21 -7.95 -3.65
N ARG A 128 2.94 -8.87 -4.59
CA ARG A 128 1.58 -9.10 -5.14
C ARG A 128 0.62 -9.66 -4.09
N TYR A 129 1.05 -10.61 -3.26
CA TYR A 129 0.21 -11.18 -2.20
C TYR A 129 -0.19 -10.13 -1.17
N LEU A 130 0.76 -9.32 -0.69
CA LEU A 130 0.44 -8.25 0.24
C LEU A 130 -0.49 -7.21 -0.41
N THR A 131 -0.12 -6.69 -1.58
CA THR A 131 -0.90 -5.63 -2.23
C THR A 131 -2.31 -6.10 -2.56
N PHE A 132 -2.49 -7.35 -3.01
CA PHE A 132 -3.80 -7.96 -3.15
C PHE A 132 -4.52 -8.05 -1.80
N GLY A 133 -3.86 -8.57 -0.77
CA GLY A 133 -4.39 -8.69 0.58
C GLY A 133 -4.85 -7.36 1.18
N VAL A 134 -4.16 -6.25 0.88
CA VAL A 134 -4.54 -4.90 1.30
C VAL A 134 -5.67 -4.33 0.45
N THR A 135 -5.58 -4.42 -0.89
CA THR A 135 -6.53 -3.76 -1.81
C THR A 135 -7.90 -4.43 -1.87
N VAL A 136 -7.98 -5.70 -1.50
CA VAL A 136 -9.25 -6.42 -1.35
C VAL A 136 -9.93 -6.11 -0.03
N ASN A 137 -9.30 -5.40 0.91
CA ASN A 137 -9.94 -4.99 2.15
C ASN A 137 -11.01 -3.90 1.86
N PRO A 138 -12.28 -4.11 2.24
CA PRO A 138 -13.36 -3.14 2.01
C PRO A 138 -13.10 -1.80 2.69
N THR A 139 -12.51 -1.83 3.88
CA THR A 139 -12.14 -0.61 4.59
C THR A 139 -11.06 0.17 3.83
N PHE A 140 -10.09 -0.54 3.23
CA PHE A 140 -9.05 0.12 2.44
C PHE A 140 -9.65 0.87 1.26
N LYS A 141 -10.60 0.25 0.53
CA LYS A 141 -11.31 0.89 -0.59
C LYS A 141 -12.07 2.14 -0.15
N ILE A 142 -12.82 2.07 0.95
CA ILE A 142 -13.55 3.24 1.49
C ILE A 142 -12.57 4.35 1.91
N ARG A 143 -11.48 4.00 2.62
CA ARG A 143 -10.47 4.98 3.02
C ARG A 143 -9.80 5.64 1.82
N ASN A 144 -9.48 4.87 0.78
CA ASN A 144 -8.91 5.42 -0.44
C ASN A 144 -9.90 6.35 -1.15
N LEU A 145 -11.17 5.97 -1.29
CA LEU A 145 -12.18 6.86 -1.84
C LEU A 145 -12.23 8.21 -1.10
N ILE A 146 -12.24 8.21 0.24
CA ILE A 146 -12.23 9.44 1.04
C ILE A 146 -10.96 10.27 0.77
N ARG A 147 -9.78 9.61 0.82
CA ARG A 147 -8.49 10.26 0.57
C ARG A 147 -8.42 10.89 -0.82
N ASP A 148 -8.77 10.12 -1.84
CA ASP A 148 -8.72 10.53 -3.23
C ASP A 148 -9.72 11.66 -3.50
N SER A 149 -10.89 11.65 -2.85
CA SER A 149 -11.89 12.71 -3.02
C SER A 149 -11.41 14.05 -2.48
N ILE A 150 -10.64 14.06 -1.39
CA ILE A 150 -10.06 15.28 -0.84
C ILE A 150 -8.83 15.70 -1.65
N GLN A 151 -7.97 14.76 -2.02
CA GLN A 151 -6.76 15.03 -2.81
C GLN A 151 -7.09 15.57 -4.20
N ALA A 152 -8.11 15.01 -4.86
CA ALA A 152 -8.51 15.39 -6.21
C ALA A 152 -9.05 16.83 -6.28
N VAL A 153 -9.53 17.41 -5.17
CA VAL A 153 -9.89 18.84 -5.13
C VAL A 153 -8.67 19.71 -5.41
N GLY A 154 -7.48 19.35 -4.93
CA GLY A 154 -6.25 20.10 -5.20
C GLY A 154 -5.54 19.70 -6.49
N THR A 155 -5.62 18.42 -6.88
CA THR A 155 -4.79 17.87 -7.98
C THR A 155 -5.48 17.80 -9.34
N ALA A 156 -6.78 18.06 -9.41
CA ALA A 156 -7.57 18.01 -10.64
C ALA A 156 -8.60 19.14 -10.68
N GLU A 157 -9.11 19.46 -11.87
CA GLU A 157 -10.09 20.52 -12.07
C GLU A 157 -11.54 20.14 -11.70
N LEU A 158 -11.71 19.51 -10.54
CA LEU A 158 -13.03 19.14 -10.00
C LEU A 158 -13.74 20.33 -9.34
N SER A 159 -14.98 20.13 -8.91
CA SER A 159 -15.63 21.01 -7.92
C SER A 159 -14.83 21.00 -6.61
N TYR A 160 -14.80 22.14 -5.90
CA TYR A 160 -14.22 22.22 -4.56
C TYR A 160 -15.02 21.44 -3.51
N ASN A 161 -16.25 21.00 -3.83
CA ASN A 161 -17.08 20.19 -2.95
C ASN A 161 -16.81 18.68 -3.16
N PRO A 162 -16.05 18.01 -2.27
CA PRO A 162 -15.74 16.59 -2.42
C PRO A 162 -16.97 15.69 -2.36
N VAL A 163 -18.01 16.06 -1.59
CA VAL A 163 -19.26 15.29 -1.50
C VAL A 163 -20.01 15.33 -2.83
N GLN A 164 -20.09 16.50 -3.46
CA GLN A 164 -20.68 16.65 -4.79
C GLN A 164 -19.94 15.79 -5.82
N ASN A 165 -18.60 15.79 -5.80
CA ASN A 165 -17.79 14.96 -6.70
C ASN A 165 -18.06 13.47 -6.49
N ILE A 166 -18.16 13.02 -5.23
CA ILE A 166 -18.49 11.62 -4.90
C ILE A 166 -19.86 11.23 -5.47
N LEU A 167 -20.89 12.07 -5.24
CA LEU A 167 -22.24 11.78 -5.71
C LEU A 167 -22.34 11.75 -7.24
N MET A 168 -21.70 12.70 -7.92
CA MET A 168 -21.63 12.76 -9.38
C MET A 168 -20.90 11.53 -9.94
N GLY A 169 -19.73 11.21 -9.39
CA GLY A 169 -18.94 10.05 -9.79
C GLY A 169 -19.62 8.71 -9.51
N ALA A 170 -20.37 8.60 -8.41
CA ALA A 170 -21.14 7.40 -8.09
C ALA A 170 -22.25 7.12 -9.11
N LYS A 171 -22.90 8.18 -9.62
CA LYS A 171 -23.84 8.11 -10.76
C LYS A 171 -23.09 7.78 -12.05
N GLY A 172 -22.00 8.49 -12.34
CA GLY A 172 -21.17 8.30 -13.54
C GLY A 172 -20.58 6.89 -13.67
N THR A 173 -20.34 6.19 -12.55
CA THR A 173 -19.82 4.81 -12.51
C THR A 173 -20.88 3.72 -12.43
N ALA A 174 -22.18 4.06 -12.41
CA ALA A 174 -23.27 3.08 -12.40
C ALA A 174 -23.20 2.15 -13.64
N MET A 175 -23.68 0.92 -13.51
CA MET A 175 -23.52 -0.12 -14.55
C MET A 175 -24.07 0.31 -15.92
N MET A 176 -25.21 1.00 -15.93
CA MET A 176 -25.88 1.48 -17.15
C MET A 176 -25.52 2.93 -17.52
N SER A 177 -24.50 3.50 -16.88
CA SER A 177 -24.08 4.88 -17.14
C SER A 177 -23.37 5.00 -18.50
N SER A 178 -23.77 6.00 -19.29
CA SER A 178 -23.07 6.37 -20.53
C SER A 178 -21.65 6.85 -20.25
N VAL A 179 -21.43 7.60 -19.16
CA VAL A 179 -20.11 8.03 -18.69
C VAL A 179 -19.22 6.81 -18.46
N ARG A 180 -19.74 5.77 -17.80
CA ARG A 180 -19.00 4.53 -17.58
C ARG A 180 -18.61 3.88 -18.90
N ALA A 181 -19.57 3.70 -19.81
CA ALA A 181 -19.30 3.07 -21.10
C ALA A 181 -18.23 3.83 -21.90
N GLN A 182 -18.34 5.16 -21.97
CA GLN A 182 -17.40 6.04 -22.67
C GLN A 182 -16.00 6.00 -22.06
N MET A 183 -15.89 6.13 -20.74
CA MET A 183 -14.58 6.06 -20.06
C MET A 183 -13.94 4.67 -20.17
N MET A 184 -14.74 3.60 -20.19
CA MET A 184 -14.20 2.25 -20.45
C MET A 184 -13.68 2.11 -21.88
N ALA A 185 -14.41 2.64 -22.87
CA ALA A 185 -14.02 2.56 -24.27
C ALA A 185 -12.75 3.36 -24.58
N SER A 186 -12.59 4.52 -23.95
CA SER A 186 -11.44 5.43 -24.12
C SER A 186 -10.24 5.14 -23.23
N GLY A 187 -10.37 4.24 -22.24
CA GLY A 187 -9.31 3.96 -21.26
C GLY A 187 -9.19 4.99 -20.13
N GLY A 188 -10.18 5.88 -19.98
CA GLY A 188 -10.31 6.82 -18.86
C GLY A 188 -10.61 6.15 -17.50
N MET A 189 -11.08 4.89 -17.51
CA MET A 189 -11.24 4.08 -16.29
C MET A 189 -9.98 3.27 -15.94
N MET A 190 -9.73 3.15 -14.64
CA MET A 190 -8.79 2.19 -14.06
C MET A 190 -9.51 0.95 -13.56
N ARG A 191 -9.00 -0.25 -13.85
CA ARG A 191 -9.53 -1.50 -13.29
C ARG A 191 -8.48 -2.18 -12.42
N PHE A 192 -8.84 -2.51 -11.18
CA PHE A 192 -7.94 -3.19 -10.26
C PHE A 192 -7.62 -4.60 -10.79
N GLY A 193 -6.35 -4.86 -11.09
CA GLY A 193 -5.87 -6.16 -11.57
C GLY A 193 -5.84 -6.34 -13.09
N SER A 194 -6.22 -5.32 -13.89
CA SER A 194 -6.02 -5.34 -15.35
C SER A 194 -4.73 -4.65 -15.79
N ALA A 195 -4.16 -3.77 -14.96
CA ALA A 195 -3.00 -2.95 -15.32
C ALA A 195 -1.65 -3.69 -15.29
N GLU A 196 -1.57 -4.87 -14.67
CA GLU A 196 -0.35 -5.70 -14.66
C GLU A 196 -0.72 -7.18 -14.89
N GLY A 197 -0.78 -7.62 -16.15
CA GLY A 197 -0.77 -9.05 -16.55
C GLY A 197 -1.94 -9.94 -16.10
N GLY A 198 -2.91 -9.43 -15.33
CA GLY A 198 -4.00 -10.19 -14.72
C GLY A 198 -5.24 -10.43 -15.60
N TYR A 199 -5.29 -9.83 -16.80
CA TYR A 199 -6.43 -9.98 -17.72
C TYR A 199 -6.71 -11.46 -18.03
N SER A 200 -5.66 -12.27 -18.25
CA SER A 200 -5.77 -13.72 -18.44
C SER A 200 -6.49 -14.43 -17.28
N GLY A 201 -6.24 -14.03 -16.04
CA GLY A 201 -6.84 -14.64 -14.85
C GLY A 201 -8.31 -14.23 -14.68
N HIS A 202 -8.64 -12.97 -14.97
CA HIS A 202 -10.02 -12.50 -14.98
C HIS A 202 -10.83 -13.15 -16.10
N VAL A 203 -10.32 -13.14 -17.34
CA VAL A 203 -10.92 -13.81 -18.49
C VAL A 203 -11.05 -15.32 -18.24
N ARG A 204 -10.06 -15.95 -17.61
CA ARG A 204 -10.15 -17.36 -17.17
C ARG A 204 -11.32 -17.58 -16.22
N ARG A 205 -11.49 -16.76 -15.19
CA ARG A 205 -12.63 -16.87 -14.27
C ARG A 205 -13.96 -16.68 -15.00
N LEU A 206 -14.03 -15.73 -15.92
CA LEU A 206 -15.22 -15.51 -16.76
C LEU A 206 -15.52 -16.69 -17.68
N ILE A 207 -14.50 -17.39 -18.19
CA ILE A 207 -14.65 -18.60 -19.02
C ILE A 207 -14.99 -19.83 -18.18
N GLU A 208 -14.45 -19.95 -16.96
CA GLU A 208 -14.82 -20.99 -15.98
C GLU A 208 -16.31 -20.89 -15.55
N LYS A 209 -16.93 -19.71 -15.71
CA LYS A 209 -18.39 -19.55 -15.58
C LYS A 209 -19.19 -20.29 -16.66
N GLY A 210 -18.57 -20.65 -17.80
CA GLY A 210 -19.23 -21.21 -18.98
C GLY A 210 -19.08 -22.73 -19.17
N VAL A 211 -18.73 -23.51 -18.15
CA VAL A 211 -18.75 -24.99 -18.21
C VAL A 211 -19.64 -25.54 -17.10
N ASP A 212 -20.53 -26.44 -17.43
CA ASP A 212 -21.47 -27.07 -16.51
C ASP A 212 -20.74 -28.01 -15.52
N PRO A 213 -20.77 -27.75 -14.20
CA PRO A 213 -20.05 -28.52 -13.19
C PRO A 213 -20.51 -29.99 -13.06
N GLN A 214 -21.65 -30.37 -13.65
CA GLN A 214 -22.20 -31.72 -13.56
C GLN A 214 -21.35 -32.81 -14.26
N TYR A 215 -20.30 -32.43 -15.00
CA TYR A 215 -19.41 -33.36 -15.72
C TYR A 215 -18.00 -33.51 -15.11
N ILE A 216 -17.80 -33.10 -13.85
CA ILE A 216 -16.53 -33.28 -13.13
C ILE A 216 -16.79 -34.03 -11.81
N LEU A 217 -16.65 -35.35 -11.87
CA LEU A 217 -16.67 -36.35 -10.77
C LEU A 217 -15.23 -36.44 -10.18
N ASP A 218 -14.90 -36.59 -8.89
CA ASP A 218 -15.56 -37.12 -7.69
C ASP A 218 -15.07 -36.35 -6.43
N ASP A 219 -15.94 -36.20 -5.42
CA ASP A 219 -15.75 -35.71 -4.02
C ASP A 219 -14.84 -34.51 -3.67
N ASP A 220 -14.80 -33.51 -4.55
CA ASP A 220 -14.27 -32.15 -4.33
C ASP A 220 -15.33 -31.08 -4.72
N SER A 221 -16.55 -31.56 -5.00
CA SER A 221 -17.59 -30.89 -5.79
C SER A 221 -18.44 -29.91 -4.99
N LYS A 222 -18.69 -30.16 -3.71
CA LYS A 222 -19.48 -29.25 -2.85
C LYS A 222 -18.73 -27.96 -2.53
N ILE A 223 -17.43 -28.05 -2.25
CA ILE A 223 -16.58 -26.88 -2.01
C ILE A 223 -16.42 -26.09 -3.31
N LYS A 224 -16.11 -26.76 -4.43
CA LYS A 224 -15.99 -26.08 -5.74
C LYS A 224 -17.32 -25.48 -6.21
N SER A 225 -18.45 -26.17 -5.99
CA SER A 225 -19.80 -25.68 -6.30
C SER A 225 -20.18 -24.49 -5.41
N PHE A 226 -19.94 -24.57 -4.09
CA PHE A 226 -20.13 -23.44 -3.18
C PHE A 226 -19.25 -22.23 -3.58
N TRP A 227 -17.97 -22.47 -3.91
CA TRP A 227 -17.09 -21.44 -4.42
C TRP A 227 -17.61 -20.82 -5.71
N LYS A 228 -18.01 -21.63 -6.69
CA LYS A 228 -18.49 -21.18 -8.00
C LYS A 228 -19.83 -20.44 -7.93
N HIS A 229 -20.78 -20.92 -7.13
CA HIS A 229 -22.15 -20.41 -7.10
C HIS A 229 -22.43 -19.39 -5.99
N LYS A 230 -21.63 -19.36 -4.91
CA LYS A 230 -21.85 -18.45 -3.77
C LYS A 230 -20.69 -17.48 -3.57
N VAL A 231 -19.46 -17.97 -3.53
CA VAL A 231 -18.29 -17.12 -3.23
C VAL A 231 -17.88 -16.26 -4.42
N LEU A 232 -17.78 -16.85 -5.61
CA LEU A 232 -17.31 -16.18 -6.81
C LEU A 232 -18.23 -15.02 -7.24
N PRO A 233 -19.57 -15.17 -7.30
CA PRO A 233 -20.45 -14.07 -7.66
C PRO A 233 -20.40 -12.94 -6.62
N ALA A 234 -20.35 -13.27 -5.33
CA ALA A 234 -20.21 -12.28 -4.26
C ALA A 234 -18.87 -11.54 -4.34
N PHE A 235 -17.78 -12.28 -4.61
CA PHE A 235 -16.45 -11.71 -4.80
C PHE A 235 -16.39 -10.79 -6.02
N GLU A 236 -17.05 -11.15 -7.11
CA GLU A 236 -17.11 -10.30 -8.31
C GLU A 236 -17.97 -9.06 -8.13
N ALA A 237 -19.13 -9.17 -7.48
CA ALA A 237 -19.93 -8.02 -7.11
C ALA A 237 -19.13 -7.06 -6.20
N TYR A 238 -18.34 -7.63 -5.30
CA TYR A 238 -17.43 -6.87 -4.44
C TYR A 238 -16.27 -6.22 -5.22
N GLN A 239 -15.69 -6.92 -6.19
CA GLN A 239 -14.66 -6.35 -7.07
C GLN A 239 -15.22 -5.24 -7.94
N GLU A 240 -16.44 -5.39 -8.46
CA GLU A 240 -17.16 -4.37 -9.22
C GLU A 240 -17.45 -3.13 -8.36
N LEU A 241 -17.88 -3.29 -7.10
CA LEU A 241 -17.99 -2.17 -6.16
C LEU A 241 -16.64 -1.47 -5.95
N GLY A 242 -15.56 -2.26 -5.88
CA GLY A 242 -14.21 -1.73 -5.78
C GLY A 242 -13.76 -0.94 -7.01
N ASP A 243 -13.95 -1.48 -8.21
CA ASP A 243 -13.65 -0.79 -9.46
C ASP A 243 -14.47 0.50 -9.58
N ARG A 244 -15.75 0.48 -9.17
CA ARG A 244 -16.56 1.70 -9.10
C ARG A 244 -15.95 2.72 -8.15
N SER A 245 -15.59 2.31 -6.93
CA SER A 245 -15.01 3.22 -5.93
C SER A 245 -13.73 3.92 -6.43
N GLU A 246 -12.87 3.20 -7.17
CA GLU A 246 -11.66 3.77 -7.77
C GLU A 246 -11.97 4.81 -8.85
N ASN A 247 -13.05 4.61 -9.59
CA ASN A 247 -13.40 5.47 -10.72
C ASN A 247 -14.37 6.61 -10.34
N VAL A 248 -14.84 6.72 -9.10
CA VAL A 248 -15.78 7.77 -8.69
C VAL A 248 -15.23 9.16 -9.03
N ASN A 249 -14.07 9.52 -8.50
CA ASN A 249 -13.51 10.86 -8.76
C ASN A 249 -13.07 11.05 -10.23
N ARG A 250 -12.69 9.97 -10.92
CA ARG A 250 -12.36 9.99 -12.35
C ARG A 250 -13.58 10.28 -13.21
N ALA A 251 -14.71 9.66 -12.90
CA ALA A 251 -15.97 9.86 -13.60
C ALA A 251 -16.53 11.26 -13.36
N ALA A 252 -16.45 11.76 -12.12
CA ALA A 252 -16.79 13.13 -11.82
C ALA A 252 -15.94 14.13 -12.61
N LEU A 253 -14.62 13.89 -12.69
CA LEU A 253 -13.71 14.75 -13.45
C LEU A 253 -14.03 14.70 -14.93
N TYR A 254 -14.16 13.50 -15.49
CA TYR A 254 -14.50 13.28 -16.90
C TYR A 254 -15.76 14.06 -17.32
N GLU A 255 -16.84 13.92 -16.57
CA GLU A 255 -18.13 14.55 -16.89
C GLU A 255 -18.07 16.08 -16.72
N GLN A 256 -17.34 16.58 -15.72
CA GLN A 256 -17.09 18.02 -15.57
C GLN A 256 -16.24 18.60 -16.71
N LEU A 257 -15.23 17.87 -17.19
CA LEU A 257 -14.40 18.31 -18.32
C LEU A 257 -15.18 18.33 -19.64
N LEU A 258 -16.06 17.35 -19.87
CA LEU A 258 -16.97 17.39 -21.02
C LEU A 258 -17.91 18.60 -20.96
N THR A 259 -18.45 18.90 -19.76
CA THR A 259 -19.32 20.06 -19.55
C THR A 259 -18.57 21.38 -19.81
N LYS A 260 -17.26 21.41 -19.56
CA LYS A 260 -16.37 22.52 -19.91
C LYS A 260 -15.97 22.58 -21.39
N GLY A 261 -16.48 21.67 -22.22
CA GLY A 261 -16.24 21.64 -23.67
C GLY A 261 -14.99 20.86 -24.10
N MET A 262 -14.31 20.12 -23.20
CA MET A 262 -13.21 19.26 -23.61
C MET A 262 -13.69 18.07 -24.45
N SER A 263 -12.84 17.61 -25.37
CA SER A 263 -13.12 16.43 -26.16
C SER A 263 -13.16 15.17 -25.30
N HIS A 264 -13.81 14.12 -25.82
CA HIS A 264 -13.83 12.81 -25.18
C HIS A 264 -12.41 12.28 -24.88
N ALA A 265 -11.47 12.45 -25.81
CA ALA A 265 -10.10 11.99 -25.66
C ALA A 265 -9.37 12.74 -24.53
N GLU A 266 -9.48 14.06 -24.49
CA GLU A 266 -8.86 14.89 -23.44
C GLU A 266 -9.46 14.61 -22.07
N ALA A 267 -10.79 14.55 -21.97
CA ALA A 267 -11.47 14.24 -20.72
C ALA A 267 -11.06 12.86 -20.18
N SER A 268 -10.90 11.87 -21.07
CA SER A 268 -10.46 10.52 -20.72
C SER A 268 -9.01 10.47 -20.28
N PHE A 269 -8.14 11.23 -20.97
CA PHE A 269 -6.74 11.39 -20.58
C PHE A 269 -6.63 11.96 -19.17
N TRP A 270 -7.32 13.07 -18.88
CA TRP A 270 -7.26 13.72 -17.56
C TRP A 270 -7.92 12.88 -16.46
N ALA A 271 -9.02 12.19 -16.77
CA ALA A 271 -9.64 11.23 -15.85
C ALA A 271 -8.67 10.11 -15.45
N ARG A 272 -7.93 9.57 -16.42
CA ARG A 272 -6.89 8.56 -16.16
C ARG A 272 -5.70 9.14 -15.38
N ASP A 273 -5.23 10.32 -15.79
CA ASP A 273 -4.08 11.03 -15.21
C ASP A 273 -4.30 11.51 -13.76
N MET A 274 -5.54 11.47 -13.26
CA MET A 274 -5.83 11.77 -11.85
C MET A 274 -4.94 10.96 -10.90
N MET A 275 -4.76 9.67 -11.19
CA MET A 275 -3.75 8.78 -10.60
C MET A 275 -3.49 7.61 -11.57
N ASP A 276 -2.47 7.72 -12.42
CA ASP A 276 -2.12 6.66 -13.38
C ASP A 276 -1.02 5.72 -12.85
N PHE A 277 -1.42 4.56 -12.32
CA PHE A 277 -0.48 3.55 -11.80
C PHE A 277 0.29 2.76 -12.87
N SER A 278 -0.05 2.90 -14.14
CA SER A 278 0.72 2.30 -15.25
C SER A 278 1.96 3.12 -15.61
N MET A 279 1.99 4.39 -15.20
CA MET A 279 3.18 5.23 -15.36
C MET A 279 4.29 4.75 -14.42
N HIS A 280 5.53 4.83 -14.91
CA HIS A 280 6.73 4.60 -14.12
C HIS A 280 7.93 5.35 -14.71
N GLY A 281 8.95 5.61 -13.89
CA GLY A 281 10.20 6.21 -14.37
C GLY A 281 10.96 5.30 -15.34
N LYS A 282 11.90 5.86 -16.11
CA LYS A 282 12.78 5.08 -16.99
C LYS A 282 13.94 4.38 -16.27
N TRP A 283 14.29 4.89 -15.09
CA TRP A 283 15.44 4.41 -14.32
C TRP A 283 15.24 2.96 -13.86
N ALA A 284 16.20 2.10 -14.20
CA ALA A 284 16.14 0.66 -13.87
C ALA A 284 15.99 0.42 -12.37
N ALA A 285 16.69 1.19 -11.52
CA ALA A 285 16.57 1.08 -10.07
C ALA A 285 15.14 1.34 -9.57
N ILE A 286 14.50 2.41 -10.06
CA ILE A 286 13.11 2.73 -9.71
C ILE A 286 12.16 1.63 -10.20
N ARG A 287 12.34 1.16 -11.44
CA ARG A 287 11.55 0.06 -12.00
C ARG A 287 11.67 -1.21 -11.14
N THR A 288 12.89 -1.58 -10.73
CA THR A 288 13.13 -2.72 -9.84
C THR A 288 12.47 -2.52 -8.48
N LEU A 289 12.63 -1.35 -7.85
CA LEU A 289 12.01 -1.05 -6.55
C LEU A 289 10.49 -1.12 -6.62
N THR A 290 9.86 -0.49 -7.62
CA THR A 290 8.39 -0.54 -7.79
C THR A 290 7.85 -1.94 -8.07
N ALA A 291 8.68 -2.84 -8.61
CA ALA A 291 8.33 -4.23 -8.84
C ALA A 291 8.36 -5.09 -7.57
N VAL A 292 9.08 -4.70 -6.52
CA VAL A 292 9.31 -5.51 -5.30
C VAL A 292 8.86 -4.86 -4.00
N VAL A 293 8.66 -3.54 -4.01
CA VAL A 293 8.21 -2.76 -2.85
C VAL A 293 6.71 -2.45 -3.01
N PRO A 294 5.85 -2.86 -2.06
CA PRO A 294 4.42 -2.59 -2.11
C PRO A 294 4.10 -1.10 -2.18
N PHE A 295 3.14 -0.73 -3.04
CA PHE A 295 2.62 0.64 -3.20
C PHE A 295 3.64 1.73 -3.57
N MET A 296 4.93 1.41 -3.72
CA MET A 296 5.97 2.38 -4.09
C MET A 296 5.64 3.11 -5.39
N ASN A 297 5.16 2.42 -6.43
CA ASN A 297 4.78 3.09 -7.68
C ASN A 297 3.62 4.08 -7.45
N ALA A 298 2.58 3.66 -6.73
CA ALA A 298 1.44 4.52 -6.43
C ALA A 298 1.86 5.81 -5.71
N ARG A 299 2.84 5.73 -4.80
CA ARG A 299 3.40 6.91 -4.10
C ARG A 299 4.21 7.81 -5.00
N LEU A 300 5.11 7.24 -5.79
CA LEU A 300 5.91 8.02 -6.74
C LEU A 300 5.00 8.75 -7.74
N GLN A 301 3.94 8.10 -8.22
CA GLN A 301 2.95 8.74 -9.08
C GLN A 301 2.13 9.81 -8.36
N GLY A 302 1.75 9.59 -7.09
CA GLY A 302 1.06 10.58 -6.27
C GLY A 302 1.87 11.87 -6.10
N ILE A 303 3.15 11.75 -5.76
CA ILE A 303 4.07 12.89 -5.63
C ILE A 303 4.32 13.57 -6.97
N TYR A 304 4.52 12.79 -8.04
CA TYR A 304 4.69 13.32 -9.39
C TYR A 304 3.45 14.11 -9.85
N LYS A 305 2.25 13.58 -9.61
CA LYS A 305 0.98 14.25 -9.91
C LYS A 305 0.82 15.52 -9.08
N LEU A 306 1.14 15.48 -7.79
CA LEU A 306 1.09 16.67 -6.93
C LEU A 306 2.00 17.78 -7.49
N GLY A 307 3.26 17.47 -7.82
CA GLY A 307 4.18 18.44 -8.41
C GLY A 307 3.68 19.04 -9.73
N ARG A 308 3.14 18.21 -10.64
CA ARG A 308 2.55 18.68 -11.90
C ARG A 308 1.30 19.53 -11.69
N ALA A 309 0.41 19.13 -10.80
CA ALA A 309 -0.81 19.87 -10.50
C ALA A 309 -0.50 21.23 -9.86
N THR A 310 0.48 21.29 -8.94
CA THR A 310 0.96 22.57 -8.38
C THR A 310 1.50 23.50 -9.45
N LYS A 311 2.25 22.98 -10.43
CA LYS A 311 2.78 23.79 -11.53
C LYS A 311 1.66 24.29 -12.47
N ALA A 312 0.63 23.47 -12.69
CA ALA A 312 -0.50 23.82 -13.53
C ALA A 312 -1.41 24.87 -12.89
N ASP A 313 -1.72 24.73 -11.59
CA ASP A 313 -2.56 25.67 -10.85
C ASP A 313 -2.11 25.79 -9.39
N TYR A 314 -1.08 26.61 -9.17
CA TYR A 314 -0.52 26.85 -7.84
C TYR A 314 -1.51 27.52 -6.89
N ARG A 315 -2.50 28.25 -7.41
CA ARG A 315 -3.51 28.95 -6.59
C ARG A 315 -4.49 27.95 -5.99
N ARG A 316 -5.03 27.06 -6.82
CA ARG A 316 -5.92 25.99 -6.38
C ARG A 316 -5.24 25.02 -5.42
N MET A 317 -4.01 24.61 -5.76
CA MET A 317 -3.23 23.77 -4.87
C MET A 317 -2.94 24.49 -3.55
N GLY A 318 -2.45 25.72 -3.59
CA GLY A 318 -2.14 26.53 -2.41
C GLY A 318 -3.37 26.71 -1.50
N ALA A 319 -4.54 27.02 -2.07
CA ALA A 319 -5.78 27.12 -1.33
C ALA A 319 -6.18 25.79 -0.67
N THR A 320 -6.03 24.67 -1.38
CA THR A 320 -6.33 23.33 -0.84
C THR A 320 -5.39 22.97 0.31
N LEU A 321 -4.08 23.19 0.14
CA LEU A 321 -3.07 22.94 1.16
C LEU A 321 -3.29 23.83 2.39
N ALA A 322 -3.57 25.12 2.18
CA ALA A 322 -3.86 26.06 3.26
C ALA A 322 -5.10 25.66 4.05
N ALA A 323 -6.21 25.33 3.36
CA ALA A 323 -7.44 24.87 3.99
C ALA A 323 -7.23 23.59 4.81
N VAL A 324 -6.50 22.61 4.24
CA VAL A 324 -6.17 21.36 4.94
C VAL A 324 -5.31 21.64 6.17
N SER A 325 -4.27 22.46 6.07
CA SER A 325 -3.41 22.82 7.21
C SER A 325 -4.16 23.55 8.30
N VAL A 326 -4.97 24.56 7.96
CA VAL A 326 -5.78 25.31 8.94
C VAL A 326 -6.78 24.41 9.64
N ALA A 327 -7.53 23.58 8.90
CA ALA A 327 -8.48 22.65 9.50
C ALA A 327 -7.78 21.62 10.41
N SER A 328 -6.60 21.14 10.01
CA SER A 328 -5.79 20.18 10.78
C SER A 328 -5.30 20.80 12.10
N MET A 329 -4.75 22.01 12.04
CA MET A 329 -4.31 22.76 13.22
C MET A 329 -5.48 23.12 14.14
N ALA A 330 -6.61 23.58 13.58
CA ALA A 330 -7.80 23.92 14.37
C ALA A 330 -8.31 22.69 15.13
N LEU A 331 -8.37 21.52 14.48
CA LEU A 331 -8.75 20.28 15.13
C LEU A 331 -7.78 19.86 16.23
N MET A 332 -6.47 20.01 15.99
CA MET A 332 -5.45 19.74 16.99
C MET A 332 -5.58 20.66 18.21
N LEU A 333 -5.80 21.96 18.00
CA LEU A 333 -6.00 22.93 19.07
C LEU A 333 -7.27 22.64 19.86
N ALA A 334 -8.37 22.31 19.17
CA ALA A 334 -9.66 22.01 19.81
C ALA A 334 -9.60 20.80 20.75
N TYR A 335 -8.72 19.83 20.46
CA TYR A 335 -8.52 18.63 21.29
C TYR A 335 -7.17 18.60 22.00
N GLY A 336 -6.41 19.69 21.99
CA GLY A 336 -5.04 19.74 22.49
C GLY A 336 -4.93 19.31 23.96
N ASP A 337 -5.91 19.70 24.77
CA ASP A 337 -5.99 19.36 26.20
C ASP A 337 -6.71 18.04 26.49
N ASP A 338 -7.24 17.37 25.47
CA ASP A 338 -8.04 16.16 25.65
C ASP A 338 -7.17 14.91 25.88
N ASP A 339 -7.41 14.21 26.99
CA ASP A 339 -6.66 12.99 27.34
C ASP A 339 -6.79 11.86 26.31
N ASP A 340 -7.95 11.76 25.62
CA ASP A 340 -8.13 10.79 24.55
C ASP A 340 -7.35 11.16 23.31
N TRP A 341 -7.18 12.45 23.02
CA TRP A 341 -6.34 12.94 21.93
C TRP A 341 -4.87 12.68 22.21
N LYS A 342 -4.40 13.05 23.41
CA LYS A 342 -3.00 12.92 23.80
C LYS A 342 -2.55 11.45 23.81
N LYS A 343 -3.39 10.50 24.25
CA LYS A 343 -2.99 9.07 24.28
C LYS A 343 -2.95 8.36 22.93
N ARG A 344 -3.42 8.98 21.84
CA ARG A 344 -3.44 8.35 20.52
C ARG A 344 -2.02 8.02 20.06
N GLU A 345 -1.88 6.86 19.44
CA GLU A 345 -0.63 6.47 18.79
C GLU A 345 -0.29 7.44 17.67
N ASP A 346 1.00 7.70 17.48
CA ASP A 346 1.45 8.71 16.52
C ASP A 346 1.04 8.33 15.07
N TRP A 347 1.07 7.05 14.69
CA TRP A 347 0.56 6.59 13.39
C TRP A 347 -0.93 6.91 13.16
N ASP A 348 -1.73 6.90 14.22
CA ASP A 348 -3.17 7.24 14.15
C ASP A 348 -3.36 8.75 14.02
N ARG A 349 -2.57 9.55 14.75
CA ARG A 349 -2.58 11.03 14.69
C ARG A 349 -2.14 11.55 13.32
N ASP A 350 -1.11 10.92 12.76
CA ASP A 350 -0.52 11.33 11.48
C ASP A 350 -1.32 10.80 10.28
N GLY A 351 -2.06 9.70 10.45
CA GLY A 351 -2.85 9.05 9.41
C GLY A 351 -4.34 9.42 9.37
N SER A 352 -4.88 10.05 10.43
CA SER A 352 -6.31 10.39 10.50
C SER A 352 -6.60 11.69 11.26
N TRP A 353 -7.53 12.48 10.72
CA TRP A 353 -8.23 13.49 11.51
C TRP A 353 -9.19 12.79 12.44
N TRP A 354 -9.26 13.28 13.68
CA TRP A 354 -10.00 12.63 14.74
C TRP A 354 -10.82 13.65 15.50
N PHE A 355 -12.04 13.27 15.83
CA PHE A 355 -12.91 14.04 16.70
C PHE A 355 -13.77 13.06 17.50
N LYS A 356 -14.39 13.52 18.58
CA LYS A 356 -15.29 12.68 19.38
C LYS A 356 -16.64 13.34 19.61
N VAL A 357 -17.67 12.52 19.63
CA VAL A 357 -19.06 12.89 19.94
C VAL A 357 -19.65 11.80 20.84
N GLY A 358 -20.19 12.19 22.01
CA GLY A 358 -20.91 11.26 22.90
C GLY A 358 -20.11 10.02 23.32
N GLY A 359 -18.82 10.17 23.66
CA GLY A 359 -17.95 9.05 24.06
C GLY A 359 -17.49 8.14 22.91
N VAL A 360 -17.89 8.43 21.67
CA VAL A 360 -17.42 7.75 20.46
C VAL A 360 -16.45 8.64 19.71
N ALA A 361 -15.31 8.07 19.33
CA ALA A 361 -14.30 8.74 18.54
C ALA A 361 -14.43 8.35 17.07
N PHE A 362 -14.39 9.34 16.19
CA PHE A 362 -14.45 9.22 14.73
C PHE A 362 -13.07 9.48 14.12
N ARG A 363 -12.78 8.80 13.02
CA ARG A 363 -11.53 8.88 12.27
C ARG A 363 -11.82 9.09 10.80
N ILE A 364 -11.32 10.20 10.25
CA ILE A 364 -11.32 10.48 8.82
C ILE A 364 -9.88 10.29 8.31
N PRO A 365 -9.64 9.38 7.35
CA PRO A 365 -8.30 9.13 6.85
C PRO A 365 -7.76 10.36 6.11
N LYS A 366 -6.56 10.82 6.50
CA LYS A 366 -5.87 11.90 5.80
C LYS A 366 -5.40 11.40 4.43
N PRO A 367 -5.51 12.22 3.35
CA PRO A 367 -4.86 11.95 2.07
C PRO A 367 -3.35 11.82 2.24
N PHE A 368 -2.67 11.13 1.33
CA PHE A 368 -1.25 10.83 1.53
C PHE A 368 -0.38 12.08 1.39
N GLU A 369 -0.29 12.66 0.19
CA GLU A 369 0.60 13.79 -0.05
C GLU A 369 0.03 15.11 0.49
N VAL A 370 -1.25 15.39 0.23
CA VAL A 370 -1.93 16.60 0.75
C VAL A 370 -2.10 16.56 2.27
N GLY A 371 -2.43 15.39 2.83
CA GLY A 371 -2.57 15.24 4.28
C GLY A 371 -1.25 15.22 5.02
N ALA A 372 -0.14 14.84 4.37
CA ALA A 372 1.20 14.99 4.94
C ALA A 372 1.52 16.46 5.24
N ILE A 373 1.12 17.41 4.39
CA ILE A 373 1.27 18.85 4.64
C ILE A 373 0.47 19.28 5.88
N GLY A 374 -0.77 18.81 6.00
CA GLY A 374 -1.57 19.05 7.21
C GLY A 374 -0.92 18.50 8.47
N THR A 375 -0.35 17.30 8.41
CA THR A 375 0.38 16.70 9.54
C THR A 375 1.67 17.44 9.86
N ILE A 376 2.41 17.94 8.86
CA ILE A 376 3.58 18.81 9.10
C ILE A 376 3.14 20.06 9.85
N ALA A 377 2.08 20.73 9.41
CA ALA A 377 1.55 21.91 10.08
C ALA A 377 1.12 21.61 11.53
N GLU A 378 0.39 20.51 11.78
CA GLU A 378 0.04 20.06 13.13
C GLU A 378 1.28 19.86 14.01
N ARG A 379 2.28 19.08 13.54
CA ARG A 379 3.44 18.73 14.35
C ARG A 379 4.38 19.93 14.58
N SER A 380 4.47 20.84 13.62
CA SER A 380 5.20 22.10 13.78
C SER A 380 4.54 23.00 14.82
N LEU A 381 3.22 23.14 14.79
CA LEU A 381 2.50 23.87 15.82
C LEU A 381 2.64 23.18 17.19
N GLU A 382 2.53 21.85 17.24
CA GLU A 382 2.69 21.07 18.47
C GLU A 382 4.07 21.26 19.10
N LEU A 383 5.15 21.30 18.29
CA LEU A 383 6.50 21.63 18.74
C LEU A 383 6.58 23.03 19.38
N MET A 384 5.79 23.99 18.89
CA MET A 384 5.78 25.34 19.44
C MET A 384 5.02 25.45 20.77
N ILE A 385 3.91 24.71 20.91
CA ILE A 385 2.96 24.92 22.02
C ILE A 385 2.92 23.80 23.07
N SER A 386 3.53 22.63 22.80
CA SER A 386 3.44 21.47 23.68
C SER A 386 4.83 20.98 24.09
N ASP A 387 5.05 20.90 25.40
CA ASP A 387 6.29 20.36 25.96
C ASP A 387 6.45 18.85 25.70
N GLU A 388 5.37 18.14 25.35
CA GLU A 388 5.43 16.72 24.96
C GLU A 388 6.02 16.49 23.54
N MET A 389 6.18 17.55 22.73
CA MET A 389 6.73 17.48 21.38
C MET A 389 8.15 18.05 21.35
N THR A 390 9.13 17.25 21.76
CA THR A 390 10.54 17.62 21.71
C THR A 390 11.08 17.67 20.27
N GLY A 391 12.22 18.35 20.05
CA GLY A 391 12.89 18.37 18.74
C GLY A 391 13.24 16.97 18.21
N LYS A 392 13.71 16.06 19.09
CA LYS A 392 13.96 14.65 18.76
C LYS A 392 12.68 13.98 18.26
N ARG A 393 11.57 14.14 19.00
CA ARG A 393 10.28 13.56 18.63
C ARG A 393 9.75 14.14 17.32
N PHE A 394 9.84 15.45 17.11
CA PHE A 394 9.46 16.08 15.86
C PHE A 394 10.24 15.50 14.68
N GLY A 395 11.57 15.36 14.81
CA GLY A 395 12.41 14.71 13.81
C GLY A 395 12.01 13.27 13.50
N GLU A 396 11.69 12.48 14.53
CA GLU A 396 11.17 11.11 14.37
C GLU A 396 9.82 11.10 13.65
N ARG A 397 8.90 12.01 13.99
CA ARG A 397 7.61 12.14 13.29
C ARG A 397 7.79 12.53 11.83
N MET A 398 8.69 13.46 11.52
CA MET A 398 9.00 13.84 10.13
C MET A 398 9.60 12.67 9.34
N ARG A 399 10.55 11.93 9.94
CA ARG A 399 11.11 10.71 9.35
C ARG A 399 10.02 9.68 9.09
N ASP A 400 9.16 9.43 10.08
CA ASP A 400 8.11 8.42 9.98
C ASP A 400 7.05 8.81 8.94
N LEU A 401 6.70 10.09 8.85
CA LEU A 401 5.83 10.63 7.80
C LEU A 401 6.40 10.35 6.40
N LEU A 402 7.70 10.62 6.20
CA LEU A 402 8.38 10.34 4.92
C LEU A 402 8.46 8.83 4.63
N MET A 403 8.90 8.02 5.59
CA MET A 403 9.18 6.60 5.38
C MET A 403 7.91 5.74 5.29
N HIS A 404 6.90 6.04 6.10
CA HIS A 404 5.69 5.23 6.23
C HIS A 404 4.48 5.83 5.51
N ASN A 405 4.15 7.10 5.75
CA ASN A 405 2.95 7.70 5.15
C ASN A 405 3.13 7.97 3.65
N LEU A 406 4.31 8.47 3.24
CA LEU A 406 4.68 8.56 1.82
C LEU A 406 5.26 7.24 1.27
N SER A 407 5.28 6.18 2.07
CA SER A 407 5.79 4.83 1.77
C SER A 407 7.15 4.80 1.05
N MET A 408 8.06 5.69 1.46
CA MET A 408 9.43 5.77 0.92
C MET A 408 10.40 4.73 1.47
N ASN A 409 9.92 3.80 2.30
CA ASN A 409 10.74 2.68 2.75
C ASN A 409 11.03 1.71 1.58
N PRO A 410 12.30 1.57 1.11
CA PRO A 410 12.64 0.76 -0.06
C PRO A 410 12.74 -0.74 0.23
N THR A 411 12.33 -1.19 1.42
CA THR A 411 12.46 -2.59 1.83
C THR A 411 11.48 -3.48 1.06
N PRO A 412 11.97 -4.53 0.35
CA PRO A 412 11.11 -5.49 -0.32
C PRO A 412 10.20 -6.25 0.65
N GLN A 413 8.98 -6.57 0.22
CA GLN A 413 8.01 -7.20 1.11
C GLN A 413 8.42 -8.57 1.61
N LEU A 414 9.20 -9.31 0.82
CA LEU A 414 9.70 -10.63 1.22
C LEU A 414 10.51 -10.55 2.52
N ILE A 415 11.28 -9.48 2.73
CA ILE A 415 12.22 -9.37 3.85
C ILE A 415 11.65 -8.52 4.98
N LYS A 416 10.76 -7.58 4.67
CA LYS A 416 10.23 -6.63 5.66
C LYS A 416 9.68 -7.29 6.94
N PRO A 417 8.79 -8.30 6.88
CA PRO A 417 8.32 -8.98 8.10
C PRO A 417 9.42 -9.71 8.87
N MET A 418 10.46 -10.21 8.20
CA MET A 418 11.60 -10.86 8.86
C MET A 418 12.46 -9.86 9.63
N ILE A 419 12.67 -8.66 9.06
CA ILE A 419 13.33 -7.55 9.77
C ILE A 419 12.52 -7.15 10.99
N ASP A 420 11.20 -7.07 10.87
CA ASP A 420 10.32 -6.75 11.99
C ASP A 420 10.42 -7.81 13.11
N LEU A 421 10.48 -9.10 12.76
CA LEU A 421 10.73 -10.17 13.74
C LEU A 421 12.10 -10.03 14.40
N TYR A 422 13.15 -9.77 13.62
CA TYR A 422 14.50 -9.58 14.15
C TYR A 422 14.58 -8.41 15.12
N ALA A 423 13.97 -7.28 14.77
CA ALA A 423 13.92 -6.09 15.61
C ALA A 423 12.91 -6.20 16.77
N ASN A 424 12.11 -7.28 16.80
CA ASN A 424 10.93 -7.43 17.65
C ASN A 424 10.02 -6.19 17.63
N LYS A 425 9.82 -5.58 16.45
CA LYS A 425 9.10 -4.32 16.29
C LYS A 425 8.23 -4.35 15.05
N ASP A 426 6.93 -4.12 15.22
CA ASP A 426 5.99 -3.94 14.10
C ASP A 426 6.38 -2.67 13.35
N GLY A 427 6.81 -2.81 12.08
CA GLY A 427 7.26 -1.70 11.25
C GLY A 427 6.17 -0.69 10.88
N PHE A 428 4.90 -0.96 11.18
CA PHE A 428 3.79 -0.03 10.99
C PHE A 428 3.41 0.68 12.29
N SER A 429 3.22 -0.07 13.38
CA SER A 429 2.74 0.51 14.65
C SER A 429 3.84 0.92 15.62
N GLY A 430 5.09 0.48 15.39
CA GLY A 430 6.21 0.70 16.30
C GLY A 430 6.14 -0.12 17.58
N ARG A 431 5.14 -0.99 17.75
CA ARG A 431 4.96 -1.80 18.96
C ARG A 431 5.83 -3.04 18.94
N GLU A 432 6.17 -3.54 20.12
CA GLU A 432 6.81 -4.83 20.29
C GLU A 432 5.89 -5.96 19.80
N ILE A 433 6.44 -6.94 19.08
CA ILE A 433 5.68 -8.12 18.61
C ILE A 433 5.52 -9.10 19.78
N GLU A 434 6.64 -9.45 20.42
CA GLU A 434 6.71 -10.11 21.70
C GLU A 434 6.96 -9.07 22.78
N THR A 435 6.03 -8.95 23.74
CA THR A 435 6.25 -8.04 24.88
C THR A 435 7.42 -8.52 25.74
N GLN A 436 8.10 -7.62 26.44
CA GLN A 436 9.15 -8.00 27.42
C GLN A 436 8.73 -9.09 28.43
N GLY A 437 7.44 -9.17 28.78
CA GLY A 437 6.92 -10.22 29.67
C GLY A 437 6.89 -11.62 29.04
N MET A 438 6.84 -11.71 27.70
CA MET A 438 6.84 -12.95 26.93
C MET A 438 8.24 -13.52 26.74
N GLU A 439 9.29 -12.68 26.75
CA GLU A 439 10.68 -13.13 26.58
C GLU A 439 11.11 -14.16 27.63
N LYS A 440 10.46 -14.16 28.80
CA LYS A 440 10.69 -15.14 29.88
C LYS A 440 9.98 -16.48 29.67
N LEU A 441 9.13 -16.59 28.65
CA LEU A 441 8.38 -17.79 28.33
C LEU A 441 9.08 -18.55 27.19
N ARG A 442 8.82 -19.86 27.12
CA ARG A 442 9.20 -20.65 25.94
C ARG A 442 8.50 -20.11 24.69
N PRO A 443 9.14 -20.12 23.50
CA PRO A 443 8.55 -19.54 22.29
C PRO A 443 7.10 -19.98 22.01
N GLU A 444 6.80 -21.27 22.16
CA GLU A 444 5.48 -21.86 21.97
C GLU A 444 4.41 -21.32 22.94
N ASP A 445 4.82 -20.80 24.09
CA ASP A 445 3.94 -20.23 25.13
C ASP A 445 3.74 -18.71 24.98
N ARG A 446 4.43 -18.05 24.04
CA ARG A 446 4.33 -16.60 23.80
C ARG A 446 3.12 -16.26 22.93
N TYR A 447 1.93 -16.23 23.56
CA TYR A 447 0.67 -15.85 22.90
C TYR A 447 -0.29 -15.08 23.80
N THR A 448 -1.26 -14.42 23.17
CA THR A 448 -2.38 -13.69 23.83
C THR A 448 -3.73 -14.30 23.43
N ASN A 449 -4.83 -13.82 24.00
CA ASN A 449 -6.18 -14.19 23.53
C ASN A 449 -6.49 -13.77 22.08
N ARG A 450 -5.80 -12.75 21.57
CA ARG A 450 -5.93 -12.20 20.21
C ARG A 450 -5.10 -13.00 19.21
N THR A 451 -4.17 -13.82 19.68
CA THR A 451 -3.37 -14.69 18.82
C THR A 451 -4.26 -15.78 18.23
N SER A 452 -4.18 -15.99 16.92
CA SER A 452 -5.02 -16.97 16.23
C SER A 452 -4.71 -18.40 16.68
N GLU A 453 -5.72 -19.27 16.71
CA GLU A 453 -5.52 -20.69 17.04
C GLU A 453 -4.65 -21.37 15.98
N VAL A 454 -4.72 -20.92 14.72
CA VAL A 454 -3.82 -21.34 13.64
C VAL A 454 -2.36 -21.04 14.01
N ALA A 455 -2.07 -19.82 14.45
CA ALA A 455 -0.70 -19.46 14.84
C ALA A 455 -0.26 -20.18 16.11
N ARG A 456 -1.16 -20.44 17.06
CA ARG A 456 -0.87 -21.25 18.25
C ARG A 456 -0.51 -22.70 17.88
N PHE A 457 -1.28 -23.31 16.98
CA PHE A 457 -0.99 -24.64 16.45
C PHE A 457 0.36 -24.68 15.72
N LEU A 458 0.61 -23.73 14.81
CA LEU A 458 1.89 -23.65 14.09
C LEU A 458 3.08 -23.38 15.03
N GLY A 459 2.88 -22.62 16.11
CA GLY A 459 3.92 -22.39 17.13
C GLY A 459 4.28 -23.65 17.89
N GLN A 460 3.32 -24.56 18.13
CA GLN A 460 3.59 -25.86 18.77
C GLN A 460 4.40 -26.80 17.87
N ILE A 461 4.34 -26.63 16.55
CA ILE A 461 5.15 -27.40 15.60
C ILE A 461 6.63 -26.97 15.67
N GLY A 462 6.93 -25.79 16.22
CA GLY A 462 8.30 -25.32 16.38
C GLY A 462 8.95 -24.92 15.05
N LEU A 463 8.19 -24.28 14.15
CA LEU A 463 8.71 -23.81 12.87
C LEU A 463 9.97 -22.95 13.09
N PRO A 464 11.09 -23.21 12.41
CA PRO A 464 12.33 -22.48 12.64
C PRO A 464 12.15 -21.00 12.33
N ASN A 465 12.62 -20.13 13.22
CA ASN A 465 12.59 -18.69 12.99
C ASN A 465 13.67 -18.33 11.95
N PRO A 466 13.28 -17.86 10.74
CA PRO A 466 14.23 -17.60 9.67
C PRO A 466 15.23 -16.48 10.04
N ALA A 467 14.82 -15.50 10.85
CA ALA A 467 15.72 -14.44 11.30
C ALA A 467 16.79 -14.97 12.26
N GLN A 468 16.43 -15.88 13.17
CA GLN A 468 17.36 -16.52 14.10
C GLN A 468 18.25 -17.56 13.41
N LEU A 469 17.70 -18.29 12.44
CA LEU A 469 18.42 -19.29 11.66
C LEU A 469 19.59 -18.66 10.88
N LEU A 470 19.38 -17.47 10.31
CA LEU A 470 20.44 -16.69 9.67
C LEU A 470 21.57 -16.29 10.64
N MET A 471 21.32 -16.31 11.95
CA MET A 471 22.28 -16.03 13.01
C MET A 471 22.86 -17.28 13.66
N GLY A 472 22.63 -18.46 13.06
CA GLY A 472 23.08 -19.74 13.58
C GLY A 472 22.31 -20.20 14.84
N ARG A 473 21.17 -19.60 15.16
CA ARG A 473 20.33 -19.97 16.30
C ARG A 473 19.11 -20.76 15.84
N VAL A 474 18.86 -21.89 16.49
CA VAL A 474 17.65 -22.70 16.27
C VAL A 474 16.65 -22.36 17.37
N GLU A 475 15.89 -21.29 17.16
CA GLU A 475 14.73 -20.95 17.99
C GLU A 475 13.47 -21.05 17.12
N GLY A 476 12.40 -21.64 17.67
CA GLY A 476 11.12 -21.72 16.99
C GLY A 476 10.41 -20.37 16.95
N LEU A 477 9.59 -20.16 15.93
CA LEU A 477 8.68 -19.02 15.87
C LEU A 477 7.61 -19.14 16.96
N SER A 478 7.43 -18.07 17.73
CA SER A 478 6.30 -18.01 18.64
C SER A 478 4.97 -17.79 17.92
N PRO A 479 3.82 -18.14 18.53
CA PRO A 479 2.52 -17.87 17.95
C PRO A 479 2.28 -16.38 17.59
N VAL A 480 2.74 -15.41 18.41
CA VAL A 480 2.59 -13.98 18.06
C VAL A 480 3.44 -13.58 16.87
N GLN A 481 4.63 -14.17 16.70
CA GLN A 481 5.47 -13.95 15.52
C GLN A 481 4.83 -14.56 14.27
N ILE A 482 4.22 -15.74 14.37
CA ILE A 482 3.53 -16.38 13.25
C ILE A 482 2.34 -15.54 12.78
N ASP A 483 1.52 -15.05 13.71
CA ASP A 483 0.43 -14.11 13.39
C ASP A 483 0.95 -12.82 12.72
N HIS A 484 2.08 -12.29 13.22
CA HIS A 484 2.74 -11.14 12.60
C HIS A 484 3.19 -11.43 11.17
N LEU A 485 3.76 -12.60 10.90
CA LEU A 485 4.15 -13.00 9.54
C LEU A 485 2.94 -13.19 8.62
N ILE A 486 1.86 -13.81 9.10
CA ILE A 486 0.62 -13.98 8.33
C ILE A 486 0.05 -12.62 7.94
N ARG A 487 -0.06 -11.70 8.91
CA ARG A 487 -0.49 -10.31 8.67
C ARG A 487 0.50 -9.57 7.77
N GLY A 488 1.79 -9.81 7.96
CA GLY A 488 2.89 -9.18 7.23
C GLY A 488 2.97 -9.61 5.77
N TYR A 489 2.59 -10.82 5.39
CA TYR A 489 2.65 -11.25 3.98
C TYR A 489 1.30 -11.20 3.27
N PHE A 490 0.20 -11.41 3.98
CA PHE A 490 -1.13 -11.57 3.38
C PHE A 490 -2.12 -10.49 3.80
N ALA A 491 -1.72 -9.58 4.69
CA ALA A 491 -2.53 -8.45 5.16
C ALA A 491 -3.95 -8.89 5.58
N TRP A 492 -4.98 -8.19 5.10
CA TRP A 492 -6.36 -8.43 5.51
C TRP A 492 -6.83 -9.85 5.17
N VAL A 493 -6.46 -10.39 4.00
CA VAL A 493 -6.82 -11.76 3.60
C VAL A 493 -6.29 -12.77 4.62
N GLY A 494 -5.03 -12.63 5.03
CA GLY A 494 -4.44 -13.48 6.06
C GLY A 494 -5.18 -13.38 7.39
N THR A 495 -5.37 -12.14 7.88
CA THR A 495 -6.05 -11.92 9.17
C THR A 495 -7.51 -12.36 9.17
N SER A 496 -8.23 -12.20 8.06
CA SER A 496 -9.63 -12.61 7.94
C SER A 496 -9.75 -14.12 7.82
N ALA A 497 -8.82 -14.78 7.12
CA ALA A 497 -8.78 -16.24 7.06
C ALA A 497 -8.53 -16.85 8.44
N THR A 498 -7.54 -16.36 9.20
CA THR A 498 -7.28 -16.86 10.56
C THR A 498 -8.43 -16.55 11.51
N THR A 499 -9.03 -15.35 11.42
CA THR A 499 -10.21 -15.01 12.22
C THR A 499 -11.40 -15.92 11.93
N ALA A 500 -11.70 -16.22 10.66
CA ALA A 500 -12.79 -17.11 10.29
C ALA A 500 -12.55 -18.55 10.78
N LEU A 501 -11.32 -19.04 10.66
CA LEU A 501 -10.92 -20.35 11.18
C LEU A 501 -11.05 -20.42 12.71
N ASP A 502 -10.62 -19.37 13.41
CA ASP A 502 -10.78 -19.27 14.86
C ASP A 502 -12.24 -19.36 15.29
N TYR A 503 -13.16 -18.67 14.60
CA TYR A 503 -14.59 -18.77 14.91
C TYR A 503 -15.14 -20.19 14.76
N GLY A 504 -14.63 -20.97 13.80
CA GLY A 504 -15.06 -22.35 13.56
C GLY A 504 -14.44 -23.37 14.52
N ILE A 505 -13.14 -23.24 14.83
CA ILE A 505 -12.37 -24.24 15.59
C ILE A 505 -12.45 -24.01 17.10
N ARG A 506 -12.54 -22.75 17.54
CA ARG A 506 -12.45 -22.40 18.97
C ARG A 506 -13.56 -23.03 19.85
N PRO A 507 -14.83 -23.15 19.41
CA PRO A 507 -15.85 -23.88 20.15
C PRO A 507 -15.48 -25.36 20.35
N MET A 508 -14.79 -25.98 19.39
CA MET A 508 -14.34 -27.36 19.48
C MET A 508 -13.15 -27.55 20.43
N MET A 509 -12.42 -26.48 20.74
CA MET A 509 -11.22 -26.50 21.59
C MET A 509 -11.50 -26.13 23.06
N ASP A 510 -12.77 -25.97 23.46
CA ASP A 510 -13.18 -25.62 24.82
C ASP A 510 -12.38 -24.45 25.44
N ARG A 511 -12.28 -23.34 24.69
CA ARG A 511 -11.44 -22.18 25.04
C ARG A 511 -12.14 -21.09 25.86
N GLY A 512 -13.41 -21.29 26.24
CA GLY A 512 -14.26 -20.27 26.86
C GLY A 512 -14.48 -19.02 25.99
N ASP A 513 -15.22 -18.05 26.53
CA ASP A 513 -15.62 -16.84 25.79
C ASP A 513 -14.45 -15.88 25.53
N ARG A 514 -14.47 -15.17 24.40
CA ARG A 514 -13.55 -14.04 24.16
C ARG A 514 -14.08 -12.78 24.85
N PRO A 515 -13.21 -11.84 25.27
CA PRO A 515 -13.68 -10.53 25.73
C PRO A 515 -14.49 -9.83 24.62
N ASP A 516 -15.65 -9.28 24.97
CA ASP A 516 -16.59 -8.68 24.01
C ASP A 516 -15.93 -7.65 23.10
N MET A 517 -16.25 -7.65 21.82
CA MET A 517 -15.61 -6.76 20.84
C MET A 517 -15.87 -5.28 21.17
N ARG A 518 -14.85 -4.44 21.09
CA ARG A 518 -15.06 -2.97 21.09
C ARG A 518 -15.52 -2.52 19.70
N LEU A 519 -16.08 -1.30 19.61
CA LEU A 519 -16.41 -0.66 18.33
C LEU A 519 -15.22 -0.67 17.34
N LYS A 520 -13.99 -0.50 17.84
CA LYS A 520 -12.75 -0.57 17.03
C LYS A 520 -12.40 -1.97 16.51
N ASP A 521 -12.95 -3.01 17.14
CA ASP A 521 -12.73 -4.42 16.79
C ASP A 521 -13.80 -4.90 15.78
N VAL A 522 -14.92 -4.18 15.64
CA VAL A 522 -16.03 -4.52 14.72
C VAL A 522 -15.59 -4.39 13.26
N PHE A 523 -15.95 -5.40 12.46
CA PHE A 523 -15.66 -5.44 11.04
C PHE A 523 -16.18 -4.20 10.31
N LEU A 524 -15.35 -3.63 9.41
CA LEU A 524 -15.54 -2.34 8.71
C LEU A 524 -15.56 -1.10 9.60
N VAL A 525 -16.41 -1.13 10.62
CA VAL A 525 -16.76 0.00 11.48
C VAL A 525 -15.55 0.47 12.29
N GLY A 526 -14.77 -0.46 12.84
CA GLY A 526 -13.69 -0.14 13.78
C GLY A 526 -12.52 0.66 13.23
N ASN A 527 -12.46 0.79 11.90
CA ASN A 527 -11.49 1.59 11.20
C ASN A 527 -11.87 3.08 11.09
N PHE A 528 -13.13 3.42 11.33
CA PHE A 528 -13.67 4.78 11.26
C PHE A 528 -14.18 5.25 12.61
N VAL A 529 -14.56 4.33 13.50
CA VAL A 529 -15.03 4.67 14.83
C VAL A 529 -14.37 3.80 15.90
N GLN A 530 -14.25 4.33 17.10
CA GLN A 530 -13.82 3.59 18.28
C GLN A 530 -14.60 4.05 19.50
N SER A 531 -14.93 3.11 20.39
CA SER A 531 -15.40 3.43 21.73
C SER A 531 -14.25 4.01 22.56
N LEU A 532 -14.57 4.98 23.41
CA LEU A 532 -13.62 5.50 24.40
C LEU A 532 -13.93 4.87 25.77
N PRO A 533 -12.92 4.36 26.49
CA PRO A 533 -11.48 4.39 26.18
C PRO A 533 -11.08 3.43 25.05
N SER A 534 -10.13 3.87 24.21
CA SER A 534 -9.62 3.06 23.09
C SER A 534 -8.77 1.87 23.54
N GLY A 535 -8.17 1.93 24.74
CA GLY A 535 -7.32 0.88 25.33
C GLY A 535 -5.98 0.63 24.65
N SER A 536 -5.59 1.53 23.75
CA SER A 536 -4.21 1.71 23.33
C SER A 536 -3.72 3.06 23.86
N SER A 537 -2.45 3.15 24.21
CA SER A 537 -1.84 4.38 24.67
C SER A 537 -0.41 4.48 24.17
N ARG A 538 -0.10 5.59 23.49
CA ARG A 538 1.28 5.92 23.09
C ARG A 538 2.22 5.96 24.30
N TYR A 539 1.71 6.36 25.47
CA TYR A 539 2.50 6.52 26.67
C TYR A 539 3.05 5.18 27.16
N VAL A 540 2.31 4.09 26.94
CA VAL A 540 2.81 2.74 27.25
C VAL A 540 3.97 2.38 26.33
N THR A 541 3.86 2.66 25.03
CA THR A 541 4.94 2.44 24.05
C THR A 541 6.19 3.25 24.41
N GLN A 542 6.03 4.57 24.63
CA GLN A 542 7.12 5.47 25.02
C GLN A 542 7.77 5.06 26.34
N PHE A 543 6.98 4.59 27.31
CA PHE A 543 7.48 4.12 28.59
C PHE A 543 8.46 2.95 28.40
N TYR A 544 8.12 1.97 27.57
CA TYR A 544 9.00 0.83 27.32
C TYR A 544 10.25 1.22 26.51
N GLU A 545 10.13 2.14 25.55
CA GLU A 545 11.28 2.67 24.81
C GLU A 545 12.26 3.38 25.74
N GLN A 546 11.77 4.29 26.59
CA GLN A 546 12.58 4.99 27.58
C GLN A 546 13.16 4.04 28.64
N ALA A 547 12.40 3.04 29.07
CA ALA A 547 12.89 2.02 30.00
C ALA A 547 14.07 1.25 29.42
N LYS A 548 14.00 0.89 28.12
CA LYS A 548 15.09 0.21 27.43
C LYS A 548 16.33 1.09 27.31
N GLU A 549 16.18 2.37 26.96
CA GLU A 549 17.30 3.33 26.91
C GLU A 549 18.00 3.44 28.28
N ILE A 550 17.24 3.59 29.36
CA ILE A 550 17.78 3.69 30.73
C ILE A 550 18.47 2.39 31.18
N GLU A 551 17.91 1.23 30.82
CA GLU A 551 18.52 -0.07 31.12
C GLU A 551 19.86 -0.27 30.39
N GLN A 552 19.93 0.09 29.12
CA GLN A 552 21.16 0.02 28.32
C GLN A 552 22.24 0.96 28.87
N MET A 553 21.87 2.22 29.13
CA MET A 553 22.76 3.22 29.73
C MET A 553 23.34 2.71 31.05
N TYR A 554 22.51 2.17 31.95
CA TYR A 554 22.99 1.69 33.23
C TYR A 554 23.83 0.41 33.11
N ALA A 555 23.48 -0.49 32.19
CA ALA A 555 24.29 -1.66 31.92
C ALA A 555 25.70 -1.25 31.47
N SER A 556 25.81 -0.26 30.58
CA SER A 556 27.10 0.31 30.16
C SER A 556 27.85 0.96 31.32
N TYR A 557 27.17 1.70 32.20
CA TYR A 557 27.79 2.26 33.41
C TYR A 557 28.33 1.17 34.34
N GLN A 558 27.53 0.13 34.63
CA GLN A 558 27.96 -0.98 35.48
C GLN A 558 29.14 -1.74 34.87
N GLN A 559 29.15 -1.89 33.55
CA GLN A 559 30.26 -2.52 32.85
C GLN A 559 31.54 -1.69 32.98
N ALA A 560 31.46 -0.36 32.78
CA ALA A 560 32.61 0.54 32.94
C ALA A 560 33.19 0.50 34.38
N ILE A 561 32.32 0.46 35.40
CA ILE A 561 32.74 0.29 36.79
C ILE A 561 33.45 -1.05 37.00
N LYS A 562 32.91 -2.15 36.45
CA LYS A 562 33.53 -3.49 36.53
C LYS A 562 34.88 -3.57 35.84
N GLU A 563 35.04 -2.83 34.74
CA GLU A 563 36.28 -2.72 33.98
C GLU A 563 37.31 -1.77 34.63
N GLY A 564 36.95 -1.08 35.72
CA GLY A 564 37.80 -0.09 36.38
C GLY A 564 37.93 1.24 35.64
N ASN A 565 37.18 1.45 34.55
CA ASN A 565 37.18 2.69 33.79
C ASN A 565 36.23 3.72 34.44
N THR A 566 36.72 4.39 35.47
CA THR A 566 35.97 5.36 36.28
C THR A 566 35.63 6.64 35.51
N GLU A 567 36.49 7.09 34.59
CA GLU A 567 36.24 8.25 33.74
C GLU A 567 35.01 8.03 32.85
N LYS A 568 34.97 6.92 32.12
CA LYS A 568 33.83 6.55 31.28
C LYS A 568 32.55 6.36 32.10
N ALA A 569 32.65 5.79 33.30
CA ALA A 569 31.50 5.65 34.18
C ALA A 569 30.96 7.02 34.65
N GLN A 570 31.84 7.98 34.93
CA GLN A 570 31.44 9.35 35.27
C GLN A 570 30.83 10.09 34.08
N GLU A 571 31.41 9.95 32.89
CA GLU A 571 30.88 10.51 31.64
C GLU A 571 29.45 10.00 31.38
N ILE A 572 29.23 8.68 31.37
CA ILE A 572 27.89 8.09 31.18
C ILE A 572 26.91 8.63 32.22
N ARG A 573 27.35 8.80 33.46
CA ARG A 573 26.52 9.33 34.55
C ARG A 573 26.18 10.81 34.40
N ALA A 574 27.14 11.62 33.98
CA ALA A 574 26.95 13.05 33.75
C ALA A 574 25.99 13.28 32.58
N ASP A 575 26.21 12.59 31.46
CA ASP A 575 25.41 12.73 30.24
C ASP A 575 23.97 12.23 30.39
N ASN A 576 23.71 11.37 31.39
CA ASN A 576 22.41 10.71 31.59
C ASN A 576 21.84 10.90 33.00
N ALA A 577 22.17 12.02 33.66
CA ALA A 577 21.80 12.29 35.05
C ALA A 577 20.29 12.05 35.33
N GLU A 578 19.42 12.51 34.43
CA GLU A 578 17.97 12.30 34.52
C GLU A 578 17.58 10.82 34.44
N GLY A 579 18.19 10.06 33.52
CA GLY A 579 17.96 8.62 33.38
C GLY A 579 18.35 7.85 34.65
N PHE A 580 19.45 8.23 35.29
CA PHE A 580 19.86 7.66 36.58
C PHE A 580 18.88 8.01 37.70
N ALA A 581 18.42 9.26 37.78
CA ALA A 581 17.44 9.69 38.77
C ALA A 581 16.10 8.95 38.60
N ALA A 582 15.70 8.73 37.34
CA ALA A 582 14.43 8.08 37.00
C ALA A 582 14.46 6.55 37.12
N ARG A 583 15.65 5.93 37.10
CA ARG A 583 15.83 4.47 37.02
C ARG A 583 14.95 3.70 38.00
N ARG A 584 14.99 4.04 39.30
CA ARG A 584 14.22 3.31 40.33
C ARG A 584 12.71 3.40 40.09
N ARG A 585 12.24 4.56 39.65
CA ARG A 585 10.83 4.79 39.29
C ARG A 585 10.44 3.96 38.07
N ILE A 586 11.27 3.98 37.02
CA ILE A 586 11.08 3.21 35.78
C ILE A 586 11.04 1.70 36.09
N GLU A 587 11.99 1.19 36.86
CA GLU A 587 12.06 -0.22 37.25
C GLU A 587 10.83 -0.65 38.06
N SER A 588 10.39 0.18 39.01
CA SER A 588 9.18 -0.06 39.79
C SER A 588 7.93 -0.09 38.89
N ALA A 589 7.79 0.89 38.00
CA ALA A 589 6.70 0.92 37.04
C ALA A 589 6.72 -0.28 36.09
N LYS A 590 7.89 -0.72 35.62
CA LYS A 590 8.03 -1.91 34.76
C LYS A 590 7.58 -3.18 35.49
N ARG A 591 7.93 -3.33 36.77
CA ARG A 591 7.43 -4.44 37.61
C ARG A 591 5.92 -4.40 37.74
N ALA A 592 5.33 -3.25 38.04
CA ALA A 592 3.88 -3.10 38.14
C ALA A 592 3.16 -3.35 36.80
N GLN A 593 3.69 -2.87 35.67
CA GLN A 593 3.20 -3.19 34.33
C GLN A 593 3.21 -4.70 34.06
N SER A 594 4.27 -5.40 34.48
CA SER A 594 4.40 -6.85 34.35
C SER A 594 3.34 -7.59 35.16
N LEU A 595 3.05 -7.14 36.39
CA LEU A 595 1.99 -7.71 37.24
C LEU A 595 0.62 -7.52 36.60
N ILE A 596 0.31 -6.30 36.13
CA ILE A 596 -0.97 -6.02 35.45
C ILE A 596 -1.10 -6.89 34.19
N SER A 597 -0.03 -7.02 33.40
CA SER A 597 -0.04 -7.88 32.21
C SER A 597 -0.28 -9.35 32.57
N GLY A 598 0.22 -9.81 33.72
CA GLY A 598 -0.09 -11.12 34.29
C GLY A 598 -1.57 -11.29 34.61
N GLN A 599 -2.17 -10.31 35.30
CA GLN A 599 -3.60 -10.31 35.62
C GLN A 599 -4.47 -10.31 34.36
N MET A 600 -4.12 -9.51 33.36
CA MET A 600 -4.81 -9.50 32.07
C MET A 600 -4.81 -10.90 31.44
N ARG A 601 -3.66 -11.59 31.40
CA ARG A 601 -3.57 -12.96 30.87
C ARG A 601 -4.43 -13.96 31.64
N THR A 602 -4.52 -13.84 32.96
CA THR A 602 -5.38 -14.70 33.78
C THR A 602 -6.87 -14.49 33.44
N ILE A 603 -7.32 -13.25 33.34
CA ILE A 603 -8.70 -12.91 32.95
C ILE A 603 -9.01 -13.45 31.55
N GLU A 604 -8.09 -13.25 30.61
CA GLU A 604 -8.24 -13.71 29.24
C GLU A 604 -8.40 -15.22 29.13
N ARG A 605 -7.69 -15.99 29.97
CA ARG A 605 -7.70 -17.47 30.00
C ARG A 605 -8.83 -18.07 30.84
N SER A 606 -9.52 -17.27 31.66
CA SER A 606 -10.63 -17.77 32.48
C SER A 606 -11.72 -18.39 31.61
N LYS A 607 -12.19 -19.59 31.94
CA LYS A 607 -13.35 -20.20 31.29
C LYS A 607 -14.67 -19.83 31.96
N GLU A 608 -14.60 -19.24 33.15
CA GLU A 608 -15.75 -18.95 34.01
C GLU A 608 -16.32 -17.55 33.77
N MET A 609 -15.47 -16.60 33.33
CA MET A 609 -15.89 -15.23 33.07
C MET A 609 -16.55 -15.09 31.70
N SER A 610 -17.67 -14.36 31.64
CA SER A 610 -18.32 -13.99 30.38
C SER A 610 -17.46 -13.01 29.56
N GLY A 611 -17.75 -12.89 28.27
CA GLY A 611 -17.08 -11.91 27.40
C GLY A 611 -17.18 -10.47 27.90
N GLU A 612 -18.35 -10.08 28.42
CA GLU A 612 -18.60 -8.77 29.00
C GLU A 612 -17.77 -8.53 30.26
N GLU A 613 -17.78 -9.48 31.20
CA GLU A 613 -17.02 -9.38 32.45
C GLU A 613 -15.52 -9.29 32.18
N LYS A 614 -15.01 -10.12 31.26
CA LYS A 614 -13.62 -10.04 30.80
C LYS A 614 -13.32 -8.65 30.24
N ARG A 615 -14.18 -8.12 29.38
CA ARG A 615 -13.95 -6.81 28.75
C ARG A 615 -13.91 -5.69 29.80
N ALA A 616 -14.86 -5.66 30.73
CA ALA A 616 -14.90 -4.65 31.78
C ALA A 616 -13.63 -4.65 32.65
N ARG A 617 -13.17 -5.84 33.06
CA ARG A 617 -11.93 -5.97 33.87
C ARG A 617 -10.69 -5.60 33.06
N LEU A 618 -10.60 -6.02 31.80
CA LEU A 618 -9.48 -5.66 30.92
C LEU A 618 -9.41 -4.15 30.67
N ASP A 619 -10.55 -3.48 30.46
CA ASP A 619 -10.62 -2.03 30.28
C ASP A 619 -10.08 -1.28 31.52
N GLN A 620 -10.38 -1.77 32.73
CA GLN A 620 -9.84 -1.20 33.97
C GLN A 620 -8.32 -1.36 34.08
N LEU A 621 -7.81 -2.56 33.79
CA LEU A 621 -6.38 -2.84 33.82
C LEU A 621 -5.62 -2.02 32.75
N GLU A 622 -6.18 -1.89 31.54
CA GLU A 622 -5.60 -1.04 30.49
C GLU A 622 -5.51 0.44 30.92
N LYS A 623 -6.53 0.98 31.59
CA LYS A 623 -6.48 2.33 32.18
C LYS A 623 -5.41 2.45 33.25
N GLN A 624 -5.23 1.45 34.10
CA GLN A 624 -4.18 1.43 35.11
C GLN A 624 -2.78 1.43 34.46
N ARG A 625 -2.58 0.62 33.41
CA ARG A 625 -1.33 0.61 32.64
C ARG A 625 -1.02 1.97 32.03
N ASP A 626 -2.01 2.63 31.42
CA ASP A 626 -1.82 3.97 30.86
C ASP A 626 -1.38 4.97 31.93
N ARG A 627 -2.10 5.05 33.06
CA ARG A 627 -1.77 5.98 34.16
C ARG A 627 -0.37 5.74 34.71
N LEU A 628 -0.02 4.47 34.95
CA LEU A 628 1.29 4.12 35.46
C LEU A 628 2.42 4.48 34.48
N ALA A 629 2.21 4.24 33.18
CA ALA A 629 3.18 4.63 32.15
C ALA A 629 3.38 6.15 32.12
N ARG A 630 2.29 6.93 32.12
CA ARG A 630 2.35 8.40 32.14
C ARG A 630 3.09 8.95 33.35
N GLN A 631 2.84 8.42 34.54
CA GLN A 631 3.51 8.85 35.77
C GLN A 631 5.01 8.51 35.79
N ALA A 632 5.38 7.43 35.11
CA ALA A 632 6.76 6.96 35.08
C ALA A 632 7.61 7.63 34.00
N LEU A 633 6.99 8.10 32.91
CA LEU A 633 7.66 8.81 31.84
C LEU A 633 8.39 10.05 32.35
N LEU A 634 9.62 10.25 31.86
CA LEU A 634 10.30 11.53 31.96
C LEU A 634 9.67 12.47 30.95
N VAL A 635 9.12 13.59 31.42
CA VAL A 635 8.86 14.75 30.57
C VAL A 635 10.22 15.41 30.37
N THR A 636 10.93 15.02 29.31
CA THR A 636 12.18 15.69 28.95
C THR A 636 11.83 17.05 28.37
N ALA A 637 11.89 18.08 29.21
CA ALA A 637 11.95 19.45 28.70
C ALA A 637 13.19 19.57 27.82
N ALA A 638 13.04 20.08 26.60
CA ALA A 638 14.18 20.33 25.75
C ALA A 638 15.12 21.34 26.45
N PRO A 639 16.45 21.10 26.49
CA PRO A 639 17.38 22.15 26.90
C PRO A 639 17.34 23.26 25.85
N GLY A 640 17.00 24.48 26.26
CA GLY A 640 17.02 25.67 25.38
C GLY A 640 15.72 26.47 25.27
N ARG A 641 14.96 26.61 26.35
CA ARG A 641 13.99 27.71 26.50
C ARG A 641 14.43 28.63 27.63
N ASP A 642 15.55 29.30 27.40
CA ASP A 642 15.89 30.59 28.01
C ASP A 642 16.07 31.61 26.87
#